data_AF-R7UD76-F1
#
_entry.id   AF-R7UD76-F1
#
_cell.length_a   1.000
_cell.length_b   1.000
_cell.length_c   1.000
_cell.angle_alpha   90.00
_cell.angle_beta   90.00
_cell.angle_gamma   90.00
#
_symmetry.space_group_name_H-M   'P 1'
#
loop_
_entity.id
_entity.type
_entity.pdbx_description
1 polymer ?
#
loop_
_entity_poly.entity_id
_entity_poly.type
_entity_poly.pdbx_seq_one_letter_code
_entity_poly.pdbx_strand_id
1 'polypeptide(L)'
;MEQVELLQDQLKSLYKQRLESINPVPWLPQHRFCLEDVYVRLNLLPFEALLSPQSLPSSGQEVSQKELFAPHEFSRDLKRLLVEGRPGMGKSTLCRMLPLKWSNDCPGQEECGRPCVHSFDLLFFLHASDFIGKTSIPDLITSQLLAYDSDISPEQLEVLLKGQACKFLFIADAYDEAHEGNQLLNRLIEANLQLNATVLVSSRPMYLGQRLSSFNSVFEVFGFDEGQQAEYVERLAQQMRMDSNQLEMLRRKMKDELRDLCRNPLIITILGLLCTERNPSLPSTMTGIYEDIHSFILEKTSKRLNCTDQGVIMDLIQPLAKCAFESYLIDRYALIESDLEACQCRAKDILQTGYVVMETCIGPHSRAPRYSFSHKTFQEFLAALHLQEMAPEARLEWLKGATVALNETVLQFLFGMLQGENLRALARVVVGKVRFSSFDLIHSCAREHSLLRFISEIKDLTPQLCDIIASNHPTSIKITKDCIGSCIQAVSTIVNINSNQPESINFVFDFESTLGFTSLMGEMAKSKCVRHVYLVNCKSMSHLEECLAALRVGLRDSSIQRVWIRSPQINACDVRQMSFGNHMTWMSLVECQNAQFTLGFIEAALNKPLQLLFIDACEMNYECMERMPQLLNNPHLQQLSIANKNSRNLAQLLPRIADMDELIILIISLVNMNEEEKRSFGRILQKNTLQKLYLQHCYFSIELCDALRHHFPSMSSLECLFITECDIGDHSAFGRILSAAHHLQLESLTLREIKLSDENLKILCNVLPQLNNLIELRFIDVDLLLDGDTDPFIAESSDGSVCSPLAPKRQEMTHLNPHSARLQKLLGAIAQCRQLKELILQQMQIEDDLMSDLCEMLESSDQLEQLCISYNKLTVNSLQELSQCLKEPRKLTKLYLDGIAEIGGSEHLKEIQKCIPLVHF
;
A
#
# COMPACT_ATOMS: atom_id res chain seq x y z
N MET A 1 5.02 -40.69 29.59
CA MET A 1 3.56 -40.47 29.46
C MET A 1 3.00 -39.88 30.75
N GLU A 2 3.18 -40.53 31.91
CA GLU A 2 2.69 -40.02 33.21
C GLU A 2 3.12 -38.57 33.55
N GLN A 3 4.39 -38.20 33.33
CA GLN A 3 4.85 -36.82 33.54
C GLN A 3 4.26 -35.79 32.55
N VAL A 4 3.91 -36.22 31.34
CA VAL A 4 3.28 -35.36 30.32
C VAL A 4 1.83 -35.10 30.69
N GLU A 5 1.10 -36.11 31.14
CA GLU A 5 -0.27 -35.99 31.64
C GLU A 5 -0.35 -35.05 32.85
N LEU A 6 0.55 -35.23 33.83
CA LEU A 6 0.61 -34.35 35.00
C LEU A 6 0.84 -32.89 34.61
N LEU A 7 1.81 -32.62 33.72
CA LEU A 7 2.09 -31.28 33.23
C LEU A 7 0.91 -30.71 32.41
N GLN A 8 0.28 -31.54 31.59
CA GLN A 8 -0.89 -31.16 30.82
C GLN A 8 -2.04 -30.72 31.73
N ASP A 9 -2.36 -31.50 32.76
CA ASP A 9 -3.43 -31.19 33.71
C ASP A 9 -3.16 -29.89 34.49
N GLN A 10 -1.91 -29.67 34.93
CA GLN A 10 -1.50 -28.42 35.56
C GLN A 10 -1.70 -27.21 34.63
N LEU A 11 -1.26 -27.30 33.37
CA LEU A 11 -1.40 -26.23 32.39
C LEU A 11 -2.87 -25.97 32.02
N LYS A 12 -3.68 -27.03 31.82
CA LYS A 12 -5.11 -26.89 31.53
C LYS A 12 -5.85 -26.21 32.68
N SER A 13 -5.56 -26.60 33.93
CA SER A 13 -6.14 -25.96 35.13
C SER A 13 -5.75 -24.48 35.22
N LEU A 14 -4.46 -24.17 34.97
CA LEU A 14 -3.94 -22.80 34.96
C LEU A 14 -4.67 -21.92 33.94
N TYR A 15 -4.83 -22.40 32.71
CA TYR A 15 -5.48 -21.64 31.63
C TYR A 15 -6.97 -21.43 31.88
N LYS A 16 -7.70 -22.43 32.37
CA LYS A 16 -9.09 -22.25 32.80
C LYS A 16 -9.22 -21.18 33.86
N GLN A 17 -8.40 -21.25 34.91
CA GLN A 17 -8.51 -20.32 36.03
C GLN A 17 -8.14 -18.88 35.65
N ARG A 18 -7.14 -18.69 34.77
CA ARG A 18 -6.56 -17.36 34.50
C ARG A 18 -7.04 -16.69 33.21
N LEU A 19 -7.53 -17.45 32.23
CA LEU A 19 -7.87 -16.92 30.89
C LEU A 19 -9.38 -16.91 30.60
N GLU A 20 -10.21 -17.57 31.42
CA GLU A 20 -11.67 -17.66 31.23
C GLU A 20 -12.35 -16.28 31.19
N SER A 21 -11.80 -15.30 31.89
CA SER A 21 -12.38 -13.95 31.94
C SER A 21 -11.48 -12.89 31.32
N ILE A 22 -12.08 -11.97 30.57
CA ILE A 22 -11.44 -10.75 30.10
C ILE A 22 -12.01 -9.54 30.85
N ASN A 23 -11.12 -8.61 31.21
CA ASN A 23 -11.47 -7.33 31.82
C ASN A 23 -11.06 -6.22 30.84
N PRO A 24 -11.98 -5.78 29.95
CA PRO A 24 -11.68 -4.66 29.06
C PRO A 24 -11.43 -3.38 29.84
N VAL A 25 -12.00 -3.29 31.05
CA VAL A 25 -11.86 -2.18 31.97
C VAL A 25 -11.41 -2.70 33.34
N PRO A 26 -10.10 -2.89 33.56
CA PRO A 26 -9.57 -3.43 34.82
C PRO A 26 -10.05 -2.72 36.10
N TRP A 27 -10.44 -1.44 35.99
CA TRP A 27 -10.93 -0.61 37.09
C TRP A 27 -12.46 -0.63 37.29
N LEU A 28 -13.22 -1.37 36.48
CA LEU A 28 -14.68 -1.58 36.63
C LEU A 28 -14.98 -3.08 36.78
N PRO A 29 -14.99 -3.61 38.02
CA PRO A 29 -15.15 -5.05 38.28
C PRO A 29 -16.46 -5.63 37.74
N GLN A 30 -17.50 -4.81 37.57
CA GLN A 30 -18.80 -5.24 37.05
C GLN A 30 -18.80 -5.59 35.56
N HIS A 31 -17.78 -5.14 34.80
CA HIS A 31 -17.63 -5.39 33.36
C HIS A 31 -16.59 -6.50 33.09
N ARG A 32 -16.57 -7.52 33.96
CA ARG A 32 -15.78 -8.74 33.76
C ARG A 32 -16.57 -9.70 32.88
N PHE A 33 -16.06 -9.97 31.68
CA PHE A 33 -16.75 -10.80 30.68
C PHE A 33 -16.12 -12.18 30.60
N CYS A 34 -16.95 -13.20 30.33
CA CYS A 34 -16.46 -14.49 29.89
C CYS A 34 -15.82 -14.33 28.50
N LEU A 35 -14.57 -14.75 28.34
CA LEU A 35 -13.83 -14.62 27.08
C LEU A 35 -14.52 -15.39 25.96
N GLU A 36 -15.04 -16.59 26.23
CA GLU A 36 -15.73 -17.41 25.22
C GLU A 36 -17.03 -16.76 24.72
N ASP A 37 -17.77 -16.10 25.62
CA ASP A 37 -19.04 -15.46 25.28
C ASP A 37 -18.83 -14.26 24.36
N VAL A 38 -17.80 -13.45 24.59
CA VAL A 38 -17.55 -12.23 23.80
C VAL A 38 -16.66 -12.46 22.58
N TYR A 39 -15.98 -13.60 22.49
CA TYR A 39 -15.01 -13.82 21.43
C TYR A 39 -15.65 -14.04 20.07
N VAL A 40 -15.27 -13.18 19.13
CA VAL A 40 -15.51 -13.36 17.70
C VAL A 40 -14.21 -13.79 17.05
N ARG A 41 -14.30 -14.82 16.19
CA ARG A 41 -13.14 -15.36 15.48
C ARG A 41 -12.57 -14.30 14.55
N LEU A 42 -11.25 -14.15 14.49
CA LEU A 42 -10.57 -13.16 13.64
C LEU A 42 -10.39 -13.67 12.21
N ASN A 43 -10.48 -12.76 11.25
CA ASN A 43 -10.04 -13.02 9.87
C ASN A 43 -8.53 -12.85 9.78
N LEU A 44 -7.86 -13.84 9.19
CA LEU A 44 -6.41 -13.89 9.03
C LEU A 44 -6.10 -13.92 7.53
N LEU A 45 -5.37 -12.93 7.03
CA LEU A 45 -4.95 -12.88 5.63
C LEU A 45 -3.48 -13.31 5.50
N PRO A 46 -3.15 -14.31 4.66
CA PRO A 46 -1.77 -14.66 4.35
C PRO A 46 -1.03 -13.51 3.66
N PHE A 47 0.20 -13.25 4.07
CA PHE A 47 1.03 -12.17 3.53
C PHE A 47 1.31 -12.32 2.02
N GLU A 48 1.45 -13.55 1.52
CA GLU A 48 1.70 -13.83 0.10
C GLU A 48 0.56 -13.38 -0.82
N ALA A 49 -0.68 -13.40 -0.34
CA ALA A 49 -1.85 -12.92 -1.07
C ALA A 49 -1.86 -11.39 -1.26
N LEU A 50 -1.10 -10.65 -0.45
CA LEU A 50 -0.97 -9.19 -0.53
C LEU A 50 0.07 -8.73 -1.56
N LEU A 51 0.97 -9.62 -1.99
CA LEU A 51 2.08 -9.31 -2.91
C LEU A 51 1.75 -9.57 -4.40
N SER A 52 0.63 -10.25 -4.71
CA SER A 52 0.24 -10.62 -6.08
C SER A 52 -1.17 -10.11 -6.45
N PRO A 53 -1.33 -8.85 -6.87
CA PRO A 53 -2.63 -8.27 -7.22
C PRO A 53 -3.28 -8.89 -8.47
N GLN A 54 -2.49 -9.48 -9.36
CA GLN A 54 -2.96 -10.02 -10.65
C GLN A 54 -3.55 -11.43 -10.55
N SER A 55 -3.48 -12.06 -9.38
CA SER A 55 -4.06 -13.37 -9.09
C SER A 55 -5.03 -13.29 -7.91
N LEU A 56 -5.90 -12.28 -7.90
CA LEU A 56 -7.16 -12.36 -7.15
C LEU A 56 -8.15 -13.17 -8.02
N PRO A 57 -8.34 -14.48 -7.80
CA PRO A 57 -9.59 -15.10 -8.23
C PRO A 57 -10.73 -14.35 -7.52
N SER A 58 -11.88 -14.24 -8.19
CA SER A 58 -13.07 -13.45 -7.85
C SER A 58 -13.79 -13.82 -6.52
N SER A 59 -13.05 -14.38 -5.56
CA SER A 59 -13.42 -14.65 -4.18
C SER A 59 -12.09 -14.75 -3.42
N GLY A 60 -11.76 -13.75 -2.60
CA GLY A 60 -10.65 -13.85 -1.67
C GLY A 60 -10.91 -15.04 -0.75
N GLN A 61 -10.10 -16.08 -0.86
CA GLN A 61 -10.13 -17.16 0.12
C GLN A 61 -9.53 -16.62 1.42
N GLU A 62 -10.40 -16.02 2.24
CA GLU A 62 -10.16 -15.77 3.65
C GLU A 62 -9.75 -17.10 4.29
N VAL A 63 -8.53 -17.16 4.82
CA VAL A 63 -8.09 -18.32 5.60
C VAL A 63 -8.80 -18.23 6.94
N SER A 64 -9.80 -19.09 7.13
CA SER A 64 -10.51 -19.19 8.41
C SER A 64 -9.48 -19.46 9.52
N GLN A 65 -9.63 -18.86 10.70
CA GLN A 65 -8.82 -19.19 11.89
C GLN A 65 -8.72 -20.72 12.15
N LYS A 66 -9.69 -21.50 11.65
CA LYS A 66 -9.68 -22.98 11.66
C LYS A 66 -8.50 -23.62 10.91
N GLU A 67 -7.82 -22.89 10.04
CA GLU A 67 -6.70 -23.33 9.21
C GLU A 67 -5.36 -22.77 9.67
N LEU A 68 -5.32 -22.04 10.79
CA LEU A 68 -4.09 -21.45 11.37
C LEU A 68 -2.94 -22.48 11.46
N PHE A 69 -3.25 -23.71 11.85
CA PHE A 69 -2.28 -24.80 11.96
C PHE A 69 -2.24 -25.74 10.73
N ALA A 70 -3.03 -25.50 9.67
CA ALA A 70 -3.12 -26.38 8.49
C ALA A 70 -1.85 -26.41 7.64
N PRO A 71 -1.31 -27.58 7.27
CA PRO A 71 -0.05 -27.65 6.51
C PRO A 71 -0.16 -26.84 5.20
N HIS A 72 0.87 -26.05 4.90
CA HIS A 72 0.95 -25.31 3.63
C HIS A 72 1.17 -26.32 2.48
N GLU A 73 0.67 -26.04 1.28
CA GLU A 73 0.81 -26.90 0.08
C GLU A 73 2.25 -27.33 -0.25
N PHE A 74 3.27 -26.69 0.35
CA PHE A 74 4.69 -26.91 0.08
C PHE A 74 5.52 -27.39 1.28
N SER A 75 4.95 -27.66 2.47
CA SER A 75 5.73 -28.09 3.65
C SER A 75 5.08 -29.24 4.43
N ARG A 76 5.90 -30.25 4.80
CA ARG A 76 5.52 -31.39 5.63
C ARG A 76 5.86 -31.24 7.13
N ASP A 77 6.47 -30.14 7.57
CA ASP A 77 7.01 -30.00 8.95
C ASP A 77 6.48 -28.78 9.75
N LEU A 78 6.72 -28.81 11.07
CA LEU A 78 6.20 -27.95 12.13
C LEU A 78 6.46 -26.45 11.90
N LYS A 79 5.52 -25.59 12.37
CA LYS A 79 5.38 -24.21 11.90
C LYS A 79 5.94 -23.15 12.85
N ARG A 80 6.66 -22.17 12.30
CA ARG A 80 6.81 -20.82 12.84
C ARG A 80 5.74 -19.92 12.23
N LEU A 81 4.83 -19.43 13.05
CA LEU A 81 3.69 -18.61 12.66
C LEU A 81 3.84 -17.20 13.22
N LEU A 82 3.61 -16.20 12.38
CA LEU A 82 3.53 -14.80 12.80
C LEU A 82 2.12 -14.29 12.58
N VAL A 83 1.55 -13.63 13.60
CA VAL A 83 0.28 -12.91 13.51
C VAL A 83 0.55 -11.42 13.76
N GLU A 84 0.54 -10.64 12.69
CA GLU A 84 0.70 -9.18 12.74
C GLU A 84 -0.64 -8.45 12.73
N GLY A 85 -0.65 -7.19 13.18
CA GLY A 85 -1.83 -6.34 13.10
C GLY A 85 -1.71 -5.09 13.97
N ARG A 86 -2.55 -4.09 13.68
CA ARG A 86 -2.56 -2.82 14.40
C ARG A 86 -2.98 -2.96 15.88
N PRO A 87 -2.70 -1.97 16.75
CA PRO A 87 -3.19 -1.95 18.13
C PRO A 87 -4.71 -2.13 18.21
N GLY A 88 -5.18 -2.93 19.17
CA GLY A 88 -6.60 -3.15 19.44
C GLY A 88 -7.30 -4.20 18.59
N MET A 89 -6.67 -4.69 17.50
CA MET A 89 -7.29 -5.63 16.54
C MET A 89 -7.55 -7.06 17.09
N GLY A 90 -7.25 -7.34 18.37
CA GLY A 90 -7.59 -8.62 18.99
C GLY A 90 -6.50 -9.70 18.95
N LYS A 91 -5.26 -9.39 18.58
CA LYS A 91 -4.11 -10.33 18.56
C LYS A 91 -3.90 -11.04 19.91
N SER A 92 -3.83 -10.28 21.00
CA SER A 92 -3.69 -10.83 22.36
C SER A 92 -4.92 -11.62 22.78
N THR A 93 -6.11 -11.22 22.35
CA THR A 93 -7.36 -11.96 22.57
C THR A 93 -7.32 -13.33 21.87
N LEU A 94 -6.80 -13.40 20.64
CA LEU A 94 -6.54 -14.67 19.94
C LEU A 94 -5.52 -15.53 20.71
N CYS A 95 -4.40 -14.95 21.12
CA CYS A 95 -3.35 -15.67 21.86
C CYS A 95 -3.83 -16.23 23.21
N ARG A 96 -4.81 -15.58 23.85
CA ARG A 96 -5.47 -16.08 25.08
C ARG A 96 -6.58 -17.09 24.80
N MET A 97 -7.29 -16.96 23.69
CA MET A 97 -8.38 -17.87 23.32
C MET A 97 -7.87 -19.27 22.93
N LEU A 98 -6.71 -19.36 22.27
CA LEU A 98 -6.12 -20.65 21.89
C LEU A 98 -5.82 -21.59 23.10
N PRO A 99 -5.09 -21.16 24.14
CA PRO A 99 -4.85 -21.98 25.33
C PRO A 99 -6.14 -22.28 26.13
N LEU A 100 -7.08 -21.34 26.20
CA LEU A 100 -8.38 -21.57 26.84
C LEU A 100 -9.14 -22.68 26.11
N LYS A 101 -9.24 -22.62 24.77
CA LYS A 101 -9.83 -23.69 23.96
C LYS A 101 -9.12 -25.02 24.19
N TRP A 102 -7.79 -25.06 24.14
CA TRP A 102 -7.00 -26.27 24.36
C TRP A 102 -7.25 -26.91 25.74
N SER A 103 -7.61 -26.11 26.74
CA SER A 103 -7.93 -26.60 28.07
C SER A 103 -9.30 -27.28 28.18
N ASN A 104 -10.20 -26.99 27.25
CA ASN A 104 -11.53 -27.59 27.16
C ASN A 104 -11.51 -28.86 26.30
N ASP A 105 -12.60 -29.63 26.37
CA ASP A 105 -12.74 -30.80 25.53
C ASP A 105 -12.94 -30.38 24.07
N CYS A 106 -12.33 -31.12 23.14
CA CYS A 106 -12.45 -30.83 21.72
C CYS A 106 -13.90 -31.08 21.27
N PRO A 107 -14.63 -30.07 20.76
CA PRO A 107 -16.03 -30.21 20.37
C PRO A 107 -16.24 -31.03 19.08
N GLY A 108 -15.19 -31.68 18.57
CA GLY A 108 -15.18 -32.40 17.30
C GLY A 108 -14.58 -31.60 16.15
N GLN A 109 -14.38 -32.28 15.02
CA GLN A 109 -13.58 -31.76 13.90
C GLN A 109 -14.29 -30.67 13.08
N GLU A 110 -15.63 -30.66 13.07
CA GLU A 110 -16.42 -29.67 12.31
C GLU A 110 -16.37 -28.27 12.96
N GLU A 111 -16.41 -28.21 14.30
CA GLU A 111 -16.38 -26.96 15.05
C GLU A 111 -14.96 -26.45 15.35
N CYS A 112 -14.00 -27.36 15.56
CA CYS A 112 -12.64 -27.05 16.01
C CYS A 112 -11.62 -26.85 14.87
N GLY A 113 -11.89 -27.38 13.66
CA GLY A 113 -10.99 -27.30 12.50
C GLY A 113 -10.00 -28.47 12.40
N ARG A 114 -9.20 -28.50 11.33
CA ARG A 114 -8.17 -29.52 11.10
C ARG A 114 -6.88 -28.89 10.52
N PRO A 115 -5.72 -29.06 11.18
CA PRO A 115 -5.51 -29.50 12.55
C PRO A 115 -5.94 -28.42 13.55
N CYS A 116 -6.59 -28.84 14.64
CA CYS A 116 -7.03 -27.93 15.70
C CYS A 116 -5.97 -27.79 16.80
N VAL A 117 -6.18 -26.83 17.71
CA VAL A 117 -5.28 -26.59 18.85
C VAL A 117 -5.13 -27.83 19.77
N HIS A 118 -6.13 -28.71 19.83
CA HIS A 118 -6.07 -29.96 20.62
C HIS A 118 -5.14 -31.03 20.00
N SER A 119 -4.54 -30.79 18.84
CA SER A 119 -3.55 -31.70 18.26
C SER A 119 -2.16 -31.61 18.90
N PHE A 120 -1.96 -30.65 19.81
CA PHE A 120 -0.72 -30.47 20.57
C PHE A 120 -0.84 -31.14 21.94
N ASP A 121 0.19 -31.91 22.30
CA ASP A 121 0.26 -32.61 23.59
C ASP A 121 0.46 -31.63 24.75
N LEU A 122 1.27 -30.60 24.53
CA LEU A 122 1.52 -29.52 25.48
C LEU A 122 1.53 -28.16 24.77
N LEU A 123 0.94 -27.17 25.45
CA LEU A 123 0.85 -25.79 24.99
C LEU A 123 1.42 -24.86 26.06
N PHE A 124 2.35 -23.99 25.68
CA PHE A 124 2.99 -23.00 26.54
C PHE A 124 2.64 -21.59 26.07
N PHE A 125 1.73 -20.92 26.78
CA PHE A 125 1.36 -19.52 26.54
C PHE A 125 2.17 -18.58 27.43
N LEU A 126 2.92 -17.66 26.83
CA LEU A 126 3.86 -16.75 27.48
C LEU A 126 3.76 -15.35 26.86
N HIS A 127 4.00 -14.32 27.67
CA HIS A 127 4.22 -12.98 27.16
C HIS A 127 5.66 -12.85 26.67
N ALA A 128 5.93 -12.05 25.64
CA ALA A 128 7.30 -11.87 25.14
C ALA A 128 8.27 -11.36 26.22
N SER A 129 7.79 -10.52 27.15
CA SER A 129 8.59 -10.02 28.29
C SER A 129 8.96 -11.12 29.31
N ASP A 130 8.31 -12.27 29.30
CA ASP A 130 8.61 -13.39 30.20
C ASP A 130 9.94 -14.08 29.88
N PHE A 131 10.38 -13.97 28.63
CA PHE A 131 11.64 -14.52 28.12
C PHE A 131 12.86 -13.68 28.53
N ILE A 132 12.67 -12.42 28.90
CA ILE A 132 13.76 -11.51 29.26
C ILE A 132 14.47 -12.01 30.53
N GLY A 133 15.80 -12.08 30.47
CA GLY A 133 16.64 -12.51 31.59
C GLY A 133 16.61 -14.03 31.84
N LYS A 134 15.95 -14.81 31.00
CA LYS A 134 15.91 -16.28 31.09
C LYS A 134 17.02 -16.92 30.27
N THR A 135 17.58 -18.00 30.82
CA THR A 135 18.74 -18.67 30.22
C THR A 135 18.35 -19.90 29.38
N SER A 136 17.24 -20.56 29.71
CA SER A 136 16.77 -21.77 29.04
C SER A 136 15.23 -21.89 29.03
N ILE A 137 14.68 -22.72 28.13
CA ILE A 137 13.23 -23.00 28.05
C ILE A 137 12.70 -23.74 29.29
N PRO A 138 13.40 -24.75 29.87
CA PRO A 138 12.96 -25.34 31.14
C PRO A 138 12.85 -24.32 32.27
N ASP A 139 13.85 -23.46 32.46
CA ASP A 139 13.83 -22.37 33.46
C ASP A 139 12.65 -21.41 33.24
N LEU A 140 12.40 -21.05 31.97
CA LEU A 140 11.24 -20.25 31.60
C LEU A 140 9.91 -20.92 32.00
N ILE A 141 9.72 -22.20 31.67
CA ILE A 141 8.47 -22.92 31.99
C ILE A 141 8.31 -23.10 33.50
N THR A 142 9.35 -23.54 34.22
CA THR A 142 9.27 -23.73 35.68
C THR A 142 8.95 -22.43 36.40
N SER A 143 9.59 -21.33 35.99
CA SER A 143 9.37 -20.04 36.65
C SER A 143 8.03 -19.39 36.25
N GLN A 144 7.61 -19.51 34.98
CA GLN A 144 6.46 -18.76 34.47
C GLN A 144 5.16 -19.54 34.36
N LEU A 145 5.16 -20.87 34.50
CA LEU A 145 3.94 -21.67 34.28
C LEU A 145 3.66 -22.66 35.41
N LEU A 146 4.68 -23.15 36.12
CA LEU A 146 4.49 -24.17 37.16
C LEU A 146 4.36 -23.56 38.55
N ALA A 147 3.60 -24.22 39.43
CA ALA A 147 3.48 -23.90 40.86
C ALA A 147 4.80 -24.09 41.62
N TYR A 148 4.97 -23.36 42.74
CA TYR A 148 6.15 -23.46 43.60
C TYR A 148 6.36 -24.87 44.18
N ASP A 149 5.26 -25.59 44.38
CA ASP A 149 5.19 -26.95 44.91
C ASP A 149 5.00 -27.99 43.80
N SER A 150 5.23 -27.62 42.53
CA SER A 150 5.18 -28.60 41.44
C SER A 150 6.32 -29.62 41.57
N ASP A 151 5.97 -30.90 41.45
CA ASP A 151 6.93 -32.01 41.47
C ASP A 151 7.83 -32.10 40.22
N ILE A 152 7.62 -31.20 39.25
CA ILE A 152 8.33 -31.20 37.96
C ILE A 152 9.60 -30.35 38.06
N SER A 153 10.78 -30.98 37.96
CA SER A 153 12.06 -30.28 37.97
C SER A 153 12.47 -29.75 36.58
N PRO A 154 13.33 -28.70 36.49
CA PRO A 154 13.87 -28.23 35.21
C PRO A 154 14.57 -29.33 34.40
N GLU A 155 15.27 -30.25 35.06
CA GLU A 155 15.95 -31.38 34.40
C GLU A 155 14.95 -32.36 33.78
N GLN A 156 13.82 -32.61 34.46
CA GLN A 156 12.75 -33.45 33.92
C GLN A 156 12.10 -32.81 32.69
N LEU A 157 11.85 -31.50 32.73
CA LEU A 157 11.38 -30.74 31.56
C LEU A 157 12.39 -30.78 30.41
N GLU A 158 13.68 -30.70 30.70
CA GLU A 158 14.71 -30.76 29.66
C GLU A 158 14.71 -32.12 28.94
N VAL A 159 14.54 -33.22 29.69
CA VAL A 159 14.39 -34.56 29.10
C VAL A 159 13.12 -34.66 28.26
N LEU A 160 12.01 -34.11 28.76
CA LEU A 160 10.71 -34.12 28.07
C LEU A 160 10.76 -33.33 26.76
N LEU A 161 11.33 -32.13 26.78
CA LEU A 161 11.47 -31.24 25.61
C LEU A 161 12.47 -31.75 24.58
N LYS A 162 13.43 -32.60 24.97
CA LYS A 162 14.34 -33.30 24.03
C LYS A 162 13.68 -34.51 23.36
N GLY A 163 12.58 -35.03 23.92
CA GLY A 163 11.86 -36.16 23.37
C GLY A 163 11.13 -35.80 22.07
N GLN A 164 11.25 -36.64 21.04
CA GLN A 164 10.56 -36.45 19.75
C GLN A 164 9.11 -36.97 19.72
N ALA A 165 8.62 -37.53 20.82
CA ALA A 165 7.31 -38.16 20.89
C ALA A 165 6.14 -37.18 21.13
N CYS A 166 6.43 -35.96 21.57
CA CYS A 166 5.42 -34.96 21.93
C CYS A 166 5.40 -33.78 20.93
N LYS A 167 4.21 -33.28 20.63
CA LYS A 167 3.98 -32.06 19.85
C LYS A 167 3.79 -30.88 20.79
N PHE A 168 4.67 -29.90 20.67
CA PHE A 168 4.67 -28.69 21.49
C PHE A 168 4.14 -27.49 20.69
N LEU A 169 3.34 -26.65 21.34
CA LEU A 169 2.98 -25.32 20.83
C LEU A 169 3.45 -24.25 21.82
N PHE A 170 4.32 -23.34 21.37
CA PHE A 170 4.66 -22.12 22.08
C PHE A 170 3.86 -20.96 21.50
N ILE A 171 3.18 -20.19 22.36
CA ILE A 171 2.52 -18.95 21.99
C ILE A 171 3.24 -17.81 22.72
N ALA A 172 3.88 -16.93 21.97
CA ALA A 172 4.53 -15.72 22.49
C ALA A 172 3.73 -14.49 22.06
N ASP A 173 3.03 -13.87 23.01
CA ASP A 173 2.21 -12.68 22.76
C ASP A 173 3.03 -11.39 22.89
N ALA A 174 2.70 -10.40 22.05
CA ALA A 174 3.21 -9.03 22.07
C ALA A 174 4.74 -8.91 21.95
N TYR A 175 5.33 -9.52 20.93
CA TYR A 175 6.77 -9.44 20.66
C TYR A 175 7.28 -7.99 20.59
N ASP A 176 6.50 -7.09 20.01
CA ASP A 176 6.86 -5.68 19.85
C ASP A 176 7.10 -4.95 21.18
N GLU A 177 6.47 -5.39 22.27
CA GLU A 177 6.63 -4.81 23.60
C GLU A 177 7.94 -5.23 24.30
N ALA A 178 8.60 -6.27 23.78
CA ALA A 178 9.79 -6.89 24.37
C ALA A 178 10.80 -7.36 23.28
N HIS A 179 10.94 -6.58 22.22
CA HIS A 179 11.77 -6.92 21.06
C HIS A 179 13.28 -6.75 21.33
N GLU A 180 13.67 -5.82 22.22
CA GLU A 180 15.06 -5.60 22.61
C GLU A 180 15.52 -6.61 23.67
N GLY A 181 16.73 -7.15 23.50
CA GLY A 181 17.37 -8.01 24.50
C GLY A 181 16.79 -9.42 24.65
N ASN A 182 15.82 -9.82 23.82
CA ASN A 182 15.08 -11.07 23.96
C ASN A 182 15.72 -12.27 23.22
N GLN A 183 16.96 -12.60 23.59
CA GLN A 183 17.77 -13.61 22.89
C GLN A 183 17.17 -15.03 22.96
N LEU A 184 16.47 -15.38 24.04
CA LEU A 184 15.85 -16.70 24.18
C LEU A 184 14.67 -16.87 23.21
N LEU A 185 13.78 -15.87 23.13
CA LEU A 185 12.65 -15.89 22.20
C LEU A 185 13.13 -15.86 20.75
N ASN A 186 14.14 -15.03 20.43
CA ASN A 186 14.70 -14.97 19.08
C ASN A 186 15.26 -16.33 18.63
N ARG A 187 16.00 -17.03 19.50
CA ARG A 187 16.48 -18.38 19.19
C ARG A 187 15.35 -19.41 19.03
N LEU A 188 14.23 -19.23 19.72
CA LEU A 188 13.04 -20.09 19.54
C LEU A 188 12.37 -19.83 18.19
N ILE A 189 12.25 -18.55 17.79
CA ILE A 189 11.71 -18.12 16.49
C ILE A 189 12.58 -18.62 15.34
N GLU A 190 13.89 -18.40 15.40
CA GLU A 190 14.88 -18.80 14.40
C GLU A 190 15.13 -20.32 14.35
N ALA A 191 14.38 -21.10 15.14
CA ALA A 191 14.50 -22.55 15.28
C ALA A 191 15.88 -23.06 15.73
N ASN A 192 16.70 -22.17 16.31
CA ASN A 192 17.95 -22.49 17.00
C ASN A 192 17.70 -23.27 18.31
N LEU A 193 16.48 -23.18 18.86
CA LEU A 193 15.99 -23.97 19.99
C LEU A 193 14.62 -24.57 19.65
N GLN A 194 14.36 -25.79 20.14
CA GLN A 194 13.07 -26.49 19.96
C GLN A 194 12.65 -26.53 18.48
N LEU A 195 13.53 -27.05 17.62
CA LEU A 195 13.33 -27.14 16.16
C LEU A 195 11.97 -27.76 15.81
N ASN A 196 11.58 -28.81 16.54
CA ASN A 196 10.33 -29.55 16.30
C ASN A 196 9.10 -29.00 17.04
N ALA A 197 9.18 -27.83 17.67
CA ALA A 197 8.01 -27.19 18.26
C ALA A 197 7.32 -26.28 17.25
N THR A 198 5.99 -26.16 17.33
CA THR A 198 5.27 -25.06 16.67
C THR A 198 5.39 -23.80 17.52
N VAL A 199 5.66 -22.66 16.90
CA VAL A 199 5.75 -21.37 17.59
C VAL A 199 4.83 -20.38 16.91
N LEU A 200 3.90 -19.79 17.67
CA LEU A 200 3.06 -18.68 17.24
C LEU A 200 3.52 -17.41 17.95
N VAL A 201 3.85 -16.39 17.18
CA VAL A 201 4.24 -15.07 17.69
C VAL A 201 3.21 -14.06 17.25
N SER A 202 2.76 -13.21 18.18
CA SER A 202 1.98 -12.02 17.83
C SER A 202 2.85 -10.76 17.90
N SER A 203 2.66 -9.83 16.96
CA SER A 203 3.40 -8.57 16.97
C SER A 203 2.66 -7.44 16.26
N ARG A 204 3.09 -6.19 16.48
CA ARG A 204 2.79 -5.08 15.57
C ARG A 204 3.67 -5.21 14.30
N PRO A 205 3.20 -4.70 13.14
CA PRO A 205 4.02 -4.67 11.93
C PRO A 205 5.37 -3.97 12.16
N MET A 206 6.37 -4.35 11.36
CA MET A 206 7.74 -3.78 11.31
C MET A 206 8.73 -4.27 12.39
N TYR A 207 8.28 -4.82 13.52
CA TYR A 207 9.20 -5.25 14.60
C TYR A 207 9.99 -6.53 14.28
N LEU A 208 9.40 -7.42 13.46
CA LEU A 208 10.00 -8.69 13.05
C LEU A 208 10.51 -8.69 11.61
N GLY A 209 10.58 -7.52 10.96
CA GLY A 209 10.93 -7.39 9.54
C GLY A 209 12.23 -8.11 9.13
N GLN A 210 13.28 -8.03 9.95
CA GLN A 210 14.57 -8.70 9.71
C GLN A 210 14.52 -10.23 9.88
N ARG A 211 13.46 -10.76 10.48
CA ARG A 211 13.28 -12.18 10.81
C ARG A 211 12.08 -12.81 10.10
N LEU A 212 11.49 -12.13 9.11
CA LEU A 212 10.36 -12.67 8.35
C LEU A 212 10.70 -14.01 7.68
N SER A 213 11.95 -14.19 7.24
CA SER A 213 12.46 -15.45 6.68
C SER A 213 12.47 -16.62 7.66
N SER A 214 12.35 -16.38 8.97
CA SER A 214 12.25 -17.42 9.99
C SER A 214 10.82 -17.93 10.18
N PHE A 215 9.82 -17.25 9.60
CA PHE A 215 8.41 -17.66 9.69
C PHE A 215 7.99 -18.45 8.45
N ASN A 216 7.29 -19.56 8.68
CA ASN A 216 6.72 -20.37 7.60
C ASN A 216 5.39 -19.82 7.08
N SER A 217 4.69 -19.04 7.90
CA SER A 217 3.46 -18.36 7.49
C SER A 217 3.31 -17.07 8.29
N VAL A 218 2.97 -15.99 7.59
CA VAL A 218 2.71 -14.67 8.16
C VAL A 218 1.26 -14.32 7.89
N PHE A 219 0.52 -14.02 8.95
CA PHE A 219 -0.88 -13.65 8.89
C PHE A 219 -1.06 -12.20 9.37
N GLU A 220 -1.84 -11.42 8.65
CA GLU A 220 -2.24 -10.08 9.07
C GLU A 220 -3.69 -10.05 9.55
N VAL A 221 -3.91 -9.39 10.70
CA VAL A 221 -5.22 -9.12 11.29
C VAL A 221 -5.65 -7.69 10.91
N PHE A 222 -6.64 -7.60 10.02
CA PHE A 222 -7.19 -6.32 9.54
C PHE A 222 -8.34 -5.74 10.39
N GLY A 223 -8.78 -6.48 11.42
CA GLY A 223 -9.93 -6.13 12.26
C GLY A 223 -11.22 -6.83 11.82
N PHE A 224 -12.34 -6.46 12.43
CA PHE A 224 -13.64 -7.07 12.17
C PHE A 224 -14.28 -6.56 10.88
N ASP A 225 -14.71 -7.50 10.02
CA ASP A 225 -15.65 -7.23 8.94
C ASP A 225 -17.06 -6.88 9.48
N GLU A 226 -18.00 -6.53 8.59
CA GLU A 226 -19.35 -6.12 9.01
C GLU A 226 -20.11 -7.21 9.77
N GLY A 227 -19.94 -8.48 9.38
CA GLY A 227 -20.57 -9.62 10.04
C GLY A 227 -20.00 -9.82 11.45
N GLN A 228 -18.68 -9.79 11.58
CA GLN A 228 -17.97 -9.87 12.85
C GLN A 228 -18.28 -8.70 13.77
N GLN A 229 -18.40 -7.47 13.24
CA GLN A 229 -18.82 -6.30 14.00
C GLN A 229 -20.23 -6.50 14.57
N ALA A 230 -21.19 -6.94 13.75
CA ALA A 230 -22.56 -7.20 14.18
C ALA A 230 -22.62 -8.30 15.26
N GLU A 231 -21.87 -9.39 15.06
CA GLU A 231 -21.78 -10.50 16.03
C GLU A 231 -21.17 -10.03 17.37
N TYR A 232 -20.06 -9.29 17.32
CA TYR A 232 -19.37 -8.82 18.51
C TYR A 232 -20.23 -7.87 19.33
N VAL A 233 -20.94 -6.94 18.66
CA VAL A 233 -21.86 -6.00 19.31
C VAL A 233 -22.99 -6.74 20.02
N GLU A 234 -23.57 -7.77 19.41
CA GLU A 234 -24.64 -8.56 20.05
C GLU A 234 -24.15 -9.28 21.31
N ARG A 235 -23.00 -9.95 21.22
CA ARG A 235 -22.38 -10.63 22.36
C ARG A 235 -22.05 -9.64 23.47
N LEU A 236 -21.49 -8.48 23.12
CA LEU A 236 -21.14 -7.41 24.06
C LEU A 236 -22.40 -6.85 24.75
N ALA A 237 -23.46 -6.61 23.99
CA ALA A 237 -24.72 -6.07 24.49
C ALA A 237 -25.38 -7.00 25.51
N GLN A 238 -25.31 -8.32 25.28
CA GLN A 238 -25.80 -9.31 26.23
C GLN A 238 -25.01 -9.29 27.55
N GLN A 239 -23.68 -9.25 27.47
CA GLN A 239 -22.81 -9.22 28.66
C GLN A 239 -22.98 -7.93 29.46
N MET A 240 -23.13 -6.80 28.78
CA MET A 240 -23.36 -5.49 29.41
C MET A 240 -24.82 -5.23 29.80
N ARG A 241 -25.75 -6.13 29.45
CA ARG A 241 -27.20 -5.98 29.66
C ARG A 241 -27.76 -4.67 29.07
N MET A 242 -27.35 -4.36 27.85
CA MET A 242 -27.82 -3.18 27.11
C MET A 242 -29.33 -3.27 26.86
N ASP A 243 -30.03 -2.14 27.00
CA ASP A 243 -31.40 -2.04 26.53
C ASP A 243 -31.48 -1.89 25.00
N SER A 244 -32.69 -2.05 24.44
CA SER A 244 -32.90 -2.00 22.99
C SER A 244 -32.52 -0.66 22.36
N ASN A 245 -32.72 0.44 23.07
CA ASN A 245 -32.44 1.78 22.57
C ASN A 245 -30.93 2.04 22.53
N GLN A 246 -30.20 1.60 23.58
CA GLN A 246 -28.74 1.68 23.64
C GLN A 246 -28.11 0.87 22.52
N LEU A 247 -28.59 -0.35 22.28
CA LEU A 247 -28.10 -1.22 21.20
C LEU A 247 -28.37 -0.62 19.82
N GLU A 248 -29.57 -0.10 19.58
CA GLU A 248 -29.92 0.55 18.31
C GLU A 248 -29.08 1.81 18.07
N MET A 249 -28.85 2.63 19.10
CA MET A 249 -27.99 3.81 19.03
C MET A 249 -26.55 3.44 18.66
N LEU A 250 -25.98 2.43 19.34
CA LEU A 250 -24.62 1.95 19.05
C LEU A 250 -24.52 1.45 17.60
N ARG A 251 -25.46 0.60 17.16
CA ARG A 251 -25.50 0.09 15.78
C ARG A 251 -25.56 1.19 14.73
N ARG A 252 -26.40 2.20 14.98
CA ARG A 252 -26.57 3.31 14.06
C ARG A 252 -25.29 4.14 13.96
N LYS A 253 -24.66 4.45 15.10
CA LYS A 253 -23.38 5.16 15.14
C LYS A 253 -22.28 4.37 14.43
N MET A 254 -22.20 3.06 14.69
CA MET A 254 -21.26 2.16 14.04
C MET A 254 -21.47 2.10 12.52
N LYS A 255 -22.72 2.01 12.06
CA LYS A 255 -23.01 1.90 10.63
C LYS A 255 -22.79 3.21 9.88
N ASP A 256 -23.22 4.32 10.46
CA ASP A 256 -23.36 5.59 9.74
C ASP A 256 -22.12 6.49 9.88
N GLU A 257 -21.43 6.45 11.03
CA GLU A 257 -20.35 7.40 11.35
C GLU A 257 -19.01 6.73 11.71
N LEU A 258 -19.03 5.57 12.36
CA LEU A 258 -17.84 4.96 12.99
C LEU A 258 -17.44 3.59 12.40
N ARG A 259 -17.98 3.20 11.24
CA ARG A 259 -17.88 1.85 10.64
C ARG A 259 -16.46 1.30 10.65
N ASP A 260 -15.50 2.13 10.31
CA ASP A 260 -14.12 1.70 10.19
C ASP A 260 -13.33 1.75 11.49
N LEU A 261 -13.60 2.74 12.35
CA LEU A 261 -13.06 2.73 13.71
C LEU A 261 -13.54 1.48 14.46
N CYS A 262 -14.75 1.01 14.15
CA CYS A 262 -15.33 -0.21 14.72
C CYS A 262 -14.83 -1.51 14.10
N ARG A 263 -13.96 -1.48 13.07
CA ARG A 263 -13.14 -2.67 12.76
C ARG A 263 -12.23 -3.04 13.92
N ASN A 264 -11.91 -2.07 14.77
CA ASN A 264 -11.13 -2.30 15.98
C ASN A 264 -12.06 -2.75 17.14
N PRO A 265 -11.95 -4.00 17.62
CA PRO A 265 -12.75 -4.52 18.73
C PRO A 265 -12.71 -3.63 19.98
N LEU A 266 -11.55 -3.05 20.30
CA LEU A 266 -11.38 -2.17 21.46
C LEU A 266 -12.28 -0.93 21.37
N ILE A 267 -12.44 -0.36 20.17
CA ILE A 267 -13.29 0.80 19.96
C ILE A 267 -14.76 0.44 20.18
N ILE A 268 -15.21 -0.71 19.66
CA ILE A 268 -16.57 -1.19 19.94
C ILE A 268 -16.77 -1.37 21.45
N THR A 269 -15.79 -1.95 22.16
CA THR A 269 -15.88 -2.13 23.61
C THR A 269 -16.01 -0.78 24.33
N ILE A 270 -15.19 0.22 23.98
CA ILE A 270 -15.25 1.56 24.57
C ILE A 270 -16.61 2.21 24.30
N LEU A 271 -17.12 2.14 23.07
CA LEU A 271 -18.42 2.69 22.72
C LEU A 271 -19.56 1.99 23.48
N GLY A 272 -19.52 0.66 23.60
CA GLY A 272 -20.48 -0.10 24.39
C GLY A 272 -20.48 0.31 25.87
N LEU A 273 -19.31 0.54 26.45
CA LEU A 273 -19.17 1.04 27.83
C LEU A 273 -19.74 2.45 27.99
N LEU A 274 -19.45 3.36 27.05
CA LEU A 274 -19.97 4.73 27.08
C LEU A 274 -21.50 4.74 26.92
N CYS A 275 -22.04 3.95 25.97
CA CYS A 275 -23.48 3.77 25.79
C CYS A 275 -24.18 3.28 27.06
N THR A 276 -23.61 2.27 27.72
CA THR A 276 -24.23 1.61 28.88
C THR A 276 -24.17 2.46 30.13
N GLU A 277 -23.04 3.11 30.40
CA GLU A 277 -22.80 3.80 31.67
C GLU A 277 -23.15 5.29 31.64
N ARG A 278 -23.07 5.96 30.48
CA ARG A 278 -23.30 7.41 30.36
C ARG A 278 -24.50 7.79 29.49
N ASN A 279 -25.03 6.87 28.68
CA ASN A 279 -26.05 7.13 27.67
C ASN A 279 -25.82 8.44 26.84
N PRO A 280 -24.58 8.75 26.38
CA PRO A 280 -24.27 10.05 25.80
C PRO A 280 -24.61 10.10 24.30
N SER A 281 -24.60 11.31 23.74
CA SER A 281 -24.37 11.49 22.30
C SER A 281 -22.95 11.01 21.98
N LEU A 282 -22.83 9.78 21.46
CA LEU A 282 -21.54 9.18 21.14
C LEU A 282 -20.74 10.10 20.18
N PRO A 283 -19.42 10.23 20.40
CA PRO A 283 -18.56 11.05 19.55
C PRO A 283 -18.37 10.40 18.18
N SER A 284 -17.98 11.21 17.20
CA SER A 284 -17.84 10.79 15.79
C SER A 284 -16.39 10.66 15.34
N THR A 285 -15.42 10.97 16.20
CA THR A 285 -13.99 10.94 15.88
C THR A 285 -13.22 10.06 16.87
N MET A 286 -12.04 9.57 16.47
CA MET A 286 -11.21 8.75 17.34
C MET A 286 -10.80 9.53 18.59
N THR A 287 -10.42 10.80 18.44
CA THR A 287 -10.06 11.66 19.58
C THR A 287 -11.24 11.87 20.51
N GLY A 288 -12.43 12.12 19.98
CA GLY A 288 -13.64 12.29 20.79
C GLY A 288 -13.98 11.04 21.62
N ILE A 289 -13.84 9.84 21.03
CA ILE A 289 -14.04 8.57 21.76
C ILE A 289 -13.09 8.47 22.96
N TYR A 290 -11.82 8.86 22.76
CA TYR A 290 -10.81 8.81 23.82
C TYR A 290 -10.99 9.94 24.86
N GLU A 291 -11.43 11.13 24.47
CA GLU A 291 -11.79 12.22 25.39
C GLU A 291 -12.96 11.82 26.30
N ASP A 292 -13.98 11.14 25.75
CA ASP A 292 -15.15 10.70 26.50
C ASP A 292 -14.83 9.58 27.48
N ILE A 293 -14.06 8.56 27.06
CA ILE A 293 -13.61 7.49 27.98
C ILE A 293 -12.63 8.04 29.02
N HIS A 294 -11.78 9.01 28.67
CA HIS A 294 -10.92 9.69 29.64
C HIS A 294 -11.74 10.43 30.70
N SER A 295 -12.73 11.20 30.27
CA SER A 295 -13.65 11.90 31.17
C SER A 295 -14.43 10.93 32.07
N PHE A 296 -14.76 9.74 31.56
CA PHE A 296 -15.39 8.68 32.34
C PHE A 296 -14.44 8.05 33.37
N ILE A 297 -13.19 7.82 32.99
CA ILE A 297 -12.13 7.35 33.89
C ILE A 297 -11.92 8.35 35.03
N LEU A 298 -11.83 9.65 34.73
CA LEU A 298 -11.66 10.70 35.73
C LEU A 298 -12.80 10.67 36.77
N GLU A 299 -14.05 10.70 36.32
CA GLU A 299 -15.24 10.70 37.18
C GLU A 299 -15.30 9.48 38.10
N LYS A 300 -15.00 8.28 37.58
CA LYS A 300 -15.00 7.05 38.39
C LYS A 300 -13.81 6.99 39.33
N THR A 301 -12.67 7.58 38.96
CA THR A 301 -11.45 7.61 39.80
C THR A 301 -11.61 8.60 40.94
N SER A 302 -12.11 9.79 40.68
CA SER A 302 -12.35 10.83 41.70
C SER A 302 -13.34 10.34 42.77
N LYS A 303 -14.42 9.68 42.34
CA LYS A 303 -15.39 9.01 43.25
C LYS A 303 -14.75 7.93 44.13
N ARG A 304 -13.79 7.15 43.62
CA ARG A 304 -13.12 6.08 44.39
C ARG A 304 -12.06 6.61 45.35
N LEU A 305 -11.32 7.63 44.93
CA LEU A 305 -10.28 8.26 45.73
C LEU A 305 -10.81 9.35 46.67
N ASN A 306 -12.12 9.65 46.61
CA ASN A 306 -12.77 10.73 47.36
C ASN A 306 -12.07 12.08 47.17
N CYS A 307 -11.72 12.41 45.93
CA CYS A 307 -11.10 13.69 45.56
C CYS A 307 -11.87 14.35 44.40
N THR A 308 -11.44 15.54 43.99
CA THR A 308 -12.00 16.23 42.81
C THR A 308 -11.35 15.71 41.53
N ASP A 309 -12.05 15.82 40.40
CA ASP A 309 -11.48 15.48 39.08
C ASP A 309 -10.17 16.25 38.82
N GLN A 310 -10.12 17.52 39.22
CA GLN A 310 -8.91 18.34 39.11
C GLN A 310 -7.76 17.84 39.98
N GLY A 311 -8.05 17.30 41.17
CA GLY A 311 -7.05 16.62 42.01
C GLY A 311 -6.51 15.37 41.33
N VAL A 312 -7.39 14.53 40.74
CA VAL A 312 -6.96 13.35 39.96
C VAL A 312 -6.07 13.77 38.78
N ILE A 313 -6.43 14.85 38.08
CA ILE A 313 -5.66 15.34 36.94
C ILE A 313 -4.25 15.76 37.36
N MET A 314 -4.13 16.60 38.39
CA MET A 314 -2.84 17.13 38.83
C MET A 314 -1.97 16.07 39.50
N ASP A 315 -2.57 15.23 40.36
CA ASP A 315 -1.82 14.31 41.21
C ASP A 315 -1.51 12.97 40.53
N LEU A 316 -2.30 12.57 39.52
CA LEU A 316 -2.18 11.25 38.88
C LEU A 316 -2.04 11.33 37.36
N ILE A 317 -2.91 12.05 36.65
CA ILE A 317 -2.91 12.03 35.18
C ILE A 317 -1.74 12.80 34.59
N GLN A 318 -1.44 14.01 35.06
CA GLN A 318 -0.33 14.81 34.51
C GLN A 318 1.04 14.11 34.66
N PRO A 319 1.40 13.56 35.83
CA PRO A 319 2.64 12.80 35.95
C PRO A 319 2.63 11.53 35.10
N LEU A 320 1.50 10.81 35.05
CA LEU A 320 1.37 9.61 34.23
C LEU A 320 1.46 9.92 32.72
N ALA A 321 0.88 11.04 32.27
CA ALA A 321 0.94 11.49 30.88
C ALA A 321 2.37 11.82 30.46
N LYS A 322 3.13 12.48 31.34
CA LYS A 322 4.56 12.72 31.14
C LYS A 322 5.33 11.40 31.02
N CYS A 323 5.10 10.46 31.93
CA CYS A 323 5.72 9.13 31.87
C CYS A 323 5.36 8.35 30.60
N ALA A 324 4.09 8.43 30.17
CA ALA A 324 3.64 7.83 28.93
C ALA A 324 4.37 8.41 27.72
N PHE A 325 4.56 9.72 27.68
CA PHE A 325 5.33 10.40 26.64
C PHE A 325 6.82 9.99 26.64
N GLU A 326 7.48 10.02 27.80
CA GLU A 326 8.89 9.62 27.93
C GLU A 326 9.11 8.16 27.52
N SER A 327 8.22 7.26 27.96
CA SER A 327 8.25 5.84 27.59
C SER A 327 7.95 5.64 26.10
N TYR A 328 7.06 6.44 25.52
CA TYR A 328 6.75 6.43 24.10
C TYR A 328 7.95 6.81 23.24
N LEU A 329 8.76 7.80 23.66
CA LEU A 329 9.95 8.25 22.93
C LEU A 329 11.03 7.17 22.79
N ILE A 330 11.14 6.28 23.78
CA ILE A 330 12.10 5.17 23.79
C ILE A 330 11.46 3.84 23.39
N ASP A 331 10.24 3.88 22.83
CA ASP A 331 9.39 2.73 22.46
C ASP A 331 9.29 1.65 23.54
N ARG A 332 9.25 2.07 24.81
CA ARG A 332 9.10 1.19 25.96
C ARG A 332 7.63 1.09 26.36
N TYR A 333 7.13 -0.14 26.46
CA TYR A 333 5.76 -0.42 26.88
C TYR A 333 5.63 -0.83 28.35
N ALA A 334 6.55 -1.65 28.85
CA ALA A 334 6.59 -2.07 30.24
C ALA A 334 7.14 -0.95 31.14
N LEU A 335 6.44 -0.70 32.25
CA LEU A 335 6.83 0.20 33.32
C LEU A 335 7.38 -0.61 34.50
N ILE A 336 8.49 -0.17 35.07
CA ILE A 336 9.00 -0.70 36.34
C ILE A 336 8.55 0.18 37.50
N GLU A 337 8.57 -0.36 38.72
CA GLU A 337 8.13 0.37 39.92
C GLU A 337 8.91 1.69 40.10
N SER A 338 10.19 1.72 39.76
CA SER A 338 10.99 2.95 39.77
C SER A 338 10.53 4.00 38.75
N ASP A 339 9.92 3.59 37.62
CA ASP A 339 9.33 4.53 36.67
C ASP A 339 8.10 5.20 37.30
N LEU A 340 7.28 4.44 38.03
CA LEU A 340 6.13 4.97 38.76
C LEU A 340 6.54 5.84 39.97
N GLU A 341 7.62 5.46 40.66
CA GLU A 341 8.21 6.28 41.73
C GLU A 341 8.75 7.61 41.18
N ALA A 342 9.40 7.59 40.00
CA ALA A 342 9.85 8.79 39.30
C ALA A 342 8.68 9.69 38.87
N CYS A 343 7.49 9.12 38.65
CA CYS A 343 6.25 9.88 38.43
C CYS A 343 5.73 10.58 39.70
N GLN A 344 6.32 10.36 40.88
CA GLN A 344 5.85 10.86 42.18
C GLN A 344 4.41 10.42 42.53
N CYS A 345 3.90 9.38 41.87
CA CYS A 345 2.56 8.85 42.08
C CYS A 345 2.64 7.52 42.82
N ARG A 346 1.75 7.27 43.78
CA ARG A 346 1.66 5.95 44.43
C ARG A 346 1.08 4.96 43.44
N ALA A 347 1.77 3.84 43.20
CA ALA A 347 1.32 2.79 42.28
C ALA A 347 -0.14 2.34 42.55
N LYS A 348 -0.54 2.23 43.81
CA LYS A 348 -1.91 1.89 44.22
C LYS A 348 -2.97 2.86 43.65
N ASP A 349 -2.67 4.15 43.60
CA ASP A 349 -3.60 5.19 43.14
C ASP A 349 -3.64 5.22 41.60
N ILE A 350 -2.50 5.04 40.93
CA ILE A 350 -2.43 4.95 39.46
C ILE A 350 -3.22 3.74 38.96
N LEU A 351 -3.12 2.59 39.63
CA LEU A 351 -3.92 1.40 39.30
C LEU A 351 -5.42 1.66 39.42
N GLN A 352 -5.86 2.63 40.22
CA GLN A 352 -7.26 3.02 40.23
C GLN A 352 -7.66 3.69 38.91
N THR A 353 -6.79 4.49 38.28
CA THR A 353 -7.13 5.11 36.99
C THR A 353 -7.38 4.07 35.90
N GLY A 354 -6.68 2.92 35.98
CA GLY A 354 -6.79 1.83 35.04
C GLY A 354 -6.13 2.06 33.68
N TYR A 355 -5.47 3.20 33.51
CA TYR A 355 -4.50 3.42 32.43
C TYR A 355 -3.28 2.51 32.55
N VAL A 356 -2.94 2.12 33.77
CA VAL A 356 -1.87 1.18 34.09
C VAL A 356 -2.49 -0.02 34.78
N VAL A 357 -2.05 -1.20 34.38
CA VAL A 357 -2.39 -2.47 35.02
C VAL A 357 -1.16 -3.06 35.66
N MET A 358 -1.37 -3.79 36.76
CA MET A 358 -0.36 -4.72 37.26
C MET A 358 -0.49 -5.98 36.41
N GLU A 359 0.58 -6.37 35.73
CA GLU A 359 0.61 -7.60 34.95
C GLU A 359 0.45 -8.78 35.91
N THR A 360 -0.70 -9.43 35.88
CA THR A 360 -0.84 -10.77 36.46
C THR A 360 0.00 -11.72 35.64
N CYS A 361 1.27 -11.86 36.00
CA CYS A 361 2.16 -12.87 35.45
C CYS A 361 1.43 -14.22 35.49
N ILE A 362 1.38 -14.95 34.38
CA ILE A 362 0.69 -16.26 34.32
C ILE A 362 1.37 -17.24 35.28
N GLY A 363 2.63 -17.00 35.63
CA GLY A 363 3.40 -17.78 36.59
C GLY A 363 3.18 -17.40 38.05
N PRO A 364 3.40 -18.35 38.98
CA PRO A 364 3.38 -18.08 40.42
C PRO A 364 4.71 -17.49 40.92
N HIS A 365 5.81 -17.55 40.15
CA HIS A 365 7.15 -17.14 40.60
C HIS A 365 7.52 -15.65 40.40
N SER A 366 6.56 -14.77 40.11
CA SER A 366 6.87 -13.35 39.90
C SER A 366 7.29 -12.67 41.21
N ARG A 367 8.55 -12.21 41.27
CA ARG A 367 9.16 -11.62 42.49
C ARG A 367 9.02 -10.09 42.58
N ALA A 368 8.56 -9.41 41.52
CA ALA A 368 8.32 -7.97 41.52
C ALA A 368 7.07 -7.64 40.68
N PRO A 369 6.20 -6.72 41.13
CA PRO A 369 5.06 -6.28 40.33
C PRO A 369 5.59 -5.61 39.05
N ARG A 370 5.17 -6.14 37.89
CA ARG A 370 5.37 -5.48 36.59
C ARG A 370 4.14 -4.63 36.29
N TYR A 371 4.37 -3.43 35.79
CA TYR A 371 3.32 -2.52 35.39
C TYR A 371 3.37 -2.34 33.89
N SER A 372 2.23 -2.20 33.25
CA SER A 372 2.16 -1.81 31.85
C SER A 372 0.93 -0.96 31.61
N PHE A 373 0.95 -0.17 30.54
CA PHE A 373 -0.26 0.50 30.11
C PHE A 373 -1.32 -0.55 29.77
N SER A 374 -2.59 -0.26 30.05
CA SER A 374 -3.69 -1.20 29.78
C SER A 374 -3.86 -1.50 28.29
N HIS A 375 -3.47 -0.55 27.44
CA HIS A 375 -3.37 -0.71 26.00
C HIS A 375 -2.43 0.35 25.38
N LYS A 376 -1.75 0.02 24.27
CA LYS A 376 -0.85 0.95 23.56
C LYS A 376 -1.52 2.26 23.16
N THR A 377 -2.77 2.21 22.66
CA THR A 377 -3.49 3.43 22.27
C THR A 377 -3.81 4.34 23.46
N PHE A 378 -3.93 3.81 24.69
CA PHE A 378 -4.05 4.63 25.89
C PHE A 378 -2.72 5.28 26.28
N GLN A 379 -1.59 4.59 26.09
CA GLN A 379 -0.25 5.23 26.21
C GLN A 379 -0.12 6.37 25.20
N GLU A 380 -0.49 6.15 23.93
CA GLU A 380 -0.44 7.16 22.87
C GLU A 380 -1.36 8.35 23.15
N PHE A 381 -2.55 8.10 23.68
CA PHE A 381 -3.47 9.16 24.11
C PHE A 381 -2.91 9.99 25.27
N LEU A 382 -2.34 9.35 26.29
CA LEU A 382 -1.68 10.03 27.41
C LEU A 382 -0.45 10.82 26.95
N ALA A 383 0.32 10.30 26.01
CA ALA A 383 1.44 11.01 25.40
C ALA A 383 0.95 12.25 24.62
N ALA A 384 -0.18 12.15 23.89
CA ALA A 384 -0.81 13.28 23.23
C ALA A 384 -1.33 14.33 24.23
N LEU A 385 -1.90 13.92 25.36
CA LEU A 385 -2.29 14.83 26.46
C LEU A 385 -1.07 15.59 27.02
N HIS A 386 0.07 14.92 27.22
CA HIS A 386 1.29 15.60 27.65
C HIS A 386 1.76 16.62 26.60
N LEU A 387 1.80 16.21 25.33
CA LEU A 387 2.14 17.09 24.22
C LEU A 387 1.20 18.29 24.12
N GLN A 388 -0.10 18.13 24.41
CA GLN A 388 -1.08 19.21 24.46
C GLN A 388 -0.76 20.27 25.52
N GLU A 389 -0.22 19.87 26.67
CA GLU A 389 0.15 20.77 27.78
C GLU A 389 1.56 21.38 27.63
N MET A 390 2.42 20.81 26.78
CA MET A 390 3.78 21.34 26.54
C MET A 390 3.78 22.79 26.04
N ALA A 391 4.86 23.52 26.35
CA ALA A 391 5.10 24.83 25.77
C ALA A 391 5.11 24.76 24.22
N PRO A 392 4.52 25.74 23.51
CA PRO A 392 4.41 25.71 22.05
C PRO A 392 5.74 25.49 21.33
N GLU A 393 6.83 26.09 21.84
CA GLU A 393 8.18 25.98 21.26
C GLU A 393 8.73 24.55 21.38
N ALA A 394 8.60 23.94 22.56
CA ALA A 394 9.05 22.58 22.82
C ALA A 394 8.24 21.54 22.02
N ARG A 395 6.91 21.74 21.94
CA ARG A 395 6.06 20.90 21.08
C ARG A 395 6.48 21.01 19.62
N LEU A 396 6.74 22.22 19.13
CA LEU A 396 7.15 22.45 17.75
C LEU A 396 8.51 21.79 17.44
N GLU A 397 9.45 21.81 18.38
CA GLU A 397 10.73 21.13 18.27
C GLU A 397 10.54 19.60 18.14
N TRP A 398 9.71 19.01 19.01
CA TRP A 398 9.35 17.60 18.90
C TRP A 398 8.68 17.28 17.55
N LEU A 399 7.72 18.10 17.13
CA LEU A 399 7.03 17.93 15.85
C LEU A 399 7.98 17.99 14.65
N LYS A 400 9.05 18.78 14.71
CA LYS A 400 10.07 18.84 13.66
C LYS A 400 10.90 17.55 13.59
N GLY A 401 11.21 16.92 14.73
CA GLY A 401 11.90 15.62 14.77
C GLY A 401 11.00 14.40 14.50
N ALA A 402 9.70 14.50 14.76
CA ALA A 402 8.78 13.37 14.65
C ALA A 402 8.53 12.93 13.20
N THR A 403 8.56 11.62 12.95
CA THR A 403 8.18 11.01 11.67
C THR A 403 6.67 10.72 11.67
N VAL A 404 5.93 11.23 10.69
CA VAL A 404 4.46 11.11 10.65
C VAL A 404 4.00 9.66 10.66
N ALA A 405 4.65 8.79 9.88
CA ALA A 405 4.28 7.37 9.78
C ALA A 405 4.41 6.60 11.11
N LEU A 406 5.36 6.96 11.97
CA LEU A 406 5.58 6.30 13.27
C LEU A 406 4.71 6.91 14.39
N ASN A 407 4.25 8.15 14.19
CA ASN A 407 3.53 8.92 15.21
C ASN A 407 2.06 9.16 14.82
N GLU A 408 1.51 8.35 13.92
CA GLU A 408 0.20 8.58 13.32
C GLU A 408 -0.91 8.73 14.37
N THR A 409 -1.02 7.81 15.34
CA THR A 409 -2.07 7.87 16.37
C THR A 409 -1.94 9.09 17.28
N VAL A 410 -0.71 9.43 17.69
CA VAL A 410 -0.44 10.60 18.55
C VAL A 410 -0.78 11.89 17.81
N LEU A 411 -0.39 11.99 16.53
CA LEU A 411 -0.72 13.13 15.68
C LEU A 411 -2.24 13.22 15.47
N GLN A 412 -2.92 12.11 15.23
CA GLN A 412 -4.38 12.07 15.11
C GLN A 412 -5.06 12.66 16.35
N PHE A 413 -4.65 12.24 17.55
CA PHE A 413 -5.14 12.82 18.80
C PHE A 413 -4.85 14.32 18.93
N LEU A 414 -3.64 14.76 18.60
CA LEU A 414 -3.27 16.19 18.66
C LEU A 414 -4.11 17.06 17.72
N PHE A 415 -4.49 16.55 16.54
CA PHE A 415 -5.39 17.26 15.61
C PHE A 415 -6.80 17.48 16.19
N GLY A 416 -7.31 16.53 17.00
CA GLY A 416 -8.60 16.68 17.68
C GLY A 416 -8.55 17.46 19.00
N MET A 417 -7.39 17.49 19.66
CA MET A 417 -7.18 18.13 20.98
C MET A 417 -6.78 19.61 20.89
N LEU A 418 -5.94 20.00 19.92
CA LEU A 418 -5.40 21.36 19.83
C LEU A 418 -6.37 22.33 19.15
N GLN A 419 -6.26 23.61 19.50
CA GLN A 419 -7.05 24.71 18.92
C GLN A 419 -6.16 25.92 18.62
N GLY A 420 -6.71 26.90 17.88
CA GLY A 420 -6.08 28.21 17.66
C GLY A 420 -4.72 28.15 16.96
N GLU A 421 -3.72 28.88 17.49
CA GLU A 421 -2.35 28.90 16.92
C GLU A 421 -1.64 27.55 17.06
N ASN A 422 -1.91 26.78 18.12
CA ASN A 422 -1.24 25.49 18.35
C ASN A 422 -1.63 24.46 17.29
N LEU A 423 -2.92 24.36 16.95
CA LEU A 423 -3.39 23.51 15.85
C LEU A 423 -2.84 23.98 14.50
N ARG A 424 -2.77 25.30 14.27
CA ARG A 424 -2.18 25.86 13.05
C ARG A 424 -0.70 25.53 12.92
N ALA A 425 0.08 25.62 14.00
CA ALA A 425 1.49 25.24 14.00
C ALA A 425 1.67 23.74 13.72
N LEU A 426 0.86 22.87 14.34
CA LEU A 426 0.82 21.44 14.07
C LEU A 426 0.54 21.17 12.59
N ALA A 427 -0.55 21.73 12.06
CA ALA A 427 -0.97 21.54 10.68
C ALA A 427 0.13 21.99 9.69
N ARG A 428 0.77 23.15 9.90
CA ARG A 428 1.87 23.62 9.04
C ARG A 428 3.02 22.61 8.95
N VAL A 429 3.41 22.00 10.08
CA VAL A 429 4.52 21.05 10.10
C VAL A 429 4.10 19.71 9.51
N VAL A 430 2.96 19.15 9.92
CA VAL A 430 2.52 17.82 9.48
C VAL A 430 2.13 17.83 8.01
N VAL A 431 1.36 18.81 7.55
CA VAL A 431 0.99 18.96 6.14
C VAL A 431 2.25 19.19 5.28
N GLY A 432 3.24 19.94 5.77
CA GLY A 432 4.51 20.13 5.05
C GLY A 432 5.37 18.85 4.94
N LYS A 433 5.18 17.88 5.85
CA LYS A 433 5.88 16.59 5.86
C LYS A 433 5.18 15.51 5.04
N VAL A 434 3.88 15.63 4.83
CA VAL A 434 3.07 14.65 4.09
C VAL A 434 2.76 15.24 2.73
N ARG A 435 3.43 14.77 1.68
CA ARG A 435 2.96 15.00 0.32
C ARG A 435 1.93 13.92 -0.02
N PHE A 436 0.81 14.31 -0.62
CA PHE A 436 -0.05 13.38 -1.33
C PHE A 436 0.73 12.90 -2.57
N SER A 437 1.55 11.84 -2.46
CA SER A 437 2.37 11.38 -3.58
C SER A 437 1.67 10.33 -4.43
N SER A 438 1.66 10.63 -5.74
CA SER A 438 1.74 9.77 -6.95
C SER A 438 1.29 8.32 -6.89
N PHE A 439 0.38 7.97 -7.82
CA PHE A 439 0.17 6.68 -8.48
C PHE A 439 1.09 5.51 -8.05
N ASP A 440 0.85 4.94 -6.88
CA ASP A 440 1.31 3.59 -6.54
C ASP A 440 0.09 2.72 -6.25
N LEU A 441 0.05 1.55 -6.90
CA LEU A 441 -1.15 0.73 -7.07
C LEU A 441 -1.32 -0.35 -5.99
N ILE A 442 -0.60 -0.23 -4.90
CA ILE A 442 -0.52 -1.27 -3.88
C ILE A 442 -0.58 -0.54 -2.55
N HIS A 443 -1.74 -0.51 -1.90
CA HIS A 443 -1.97 -0.53 -0.44
C HIS A 443 -3.40 -0.07 -0.13
N SER A 444 -3.98 -0.66 0.92
CA SER A 444 -5.17 -0.16 1.59
C SER A 444 -4.92 1.27 2.10
N CYS A 445 -5.97 2.00 2.51
CA CYS A 445 -6.01 3.37 3.06
C CYS A 445 -5.01 3.70 4.23
N ALA A 446 -4.11 2.77 4.55
CA ALA A 446 -3.24 2.69 5.71
C ALA A 446 -2.09 3.70 5.78
N ARG A 447 -1.60 4.27 4.67
CA ARG A 447 -0.49 5.27 4.68
C ARG A 447 -0.75 6.54 3.86
N GLU A 448 -1.41 6.46 2.72
CA GLU A 448 -1.64 7.61 1.83
C GLU A 448 -2.73 8.56 2.33
N HIS A 449 -3.62 8.08 3.22
CA HIS A 449 -4.75 8.85 3.75
C HIS A 449 -4.57 9.28 5.22
N SER A 450 -3.35 9.25 5.76
CA SER A 450 -3.08 9.75 7.12
C SER A 450 -3.53 11.20 7.29
N LEU A 451 -3.27 12.05 6.28
CA LEU A 451 -3.69 13.45 6.32
C LEU A 451 -5.21 13.61 6.28
N LEU A 452 -5.93 12.77 5.51
CA LEU A 452 -7.39 12.76 5.54
C LEU A 452 -7.91 12.41 6.95
N ARG A 453 -7.31 11.40 7.59
CA ARG A 453 -7.65 11.04 8.98
C ARG A 453 -7.38 12.17 9.96
N PHE A 454 -6.27 12.89 9.82
CA PHE A 454 -5.99 14.05 10.67
C PHE A 454 -7.00 15.18 10.46
N ILE A 455 -7.37 15.47 9.21
CA ILE A 455 -8.38 16.49 8.89
C ILE A 455 -9.74 16.12 9.49
N SER A 456 -10.10 14.84 9.48
CA SER A 456 -11.38 14.37 10.05
C SER A 456 -11.49 14.53 11.57
N GLU A 457 -10.38 14.75 12.28
CA GLU A 457 -10.39 15.00 13.72
C GLU A 457 -10.63 16.49 14.07
N ILE A 458 -10.50 17.40 13.10
CA ILE A 458 -10.60 18.85 13.35
C ILE A 458 -12.05 19.23 13.64
N LYS A 459 -12.31 19.76 14.84
CA LYS A 459 -13.63 20.24 15.27
C LYS A 459 -14.05 21.51 14.54
N ASP A 460 -13.15 22.50 14.47
CA ASP A 460 -13.41 23.83 13.88
C ASP A 460 -12.41 24.19 12.77
N LEU A 461 -12.87 24.18 11.51
CA LEU A 461 -12.09 24.61 10.35
C LEU A 461 -12.11 26.13 10.20
N THR A 462 -11.10 26.79 10.78
CA THR A 462 -10.89 28.23 10.58
C THR A 462 -10.36 28.53 9.17
N PRO A 463 -10.62 29.73 8.58
CA PRO A 463 -10.10 30.10 7.27
C PRO A 463 -8.58 29.95 7.13
N GLN A 464 -7.83 30.24 8.20
CA GLN A 464 -6.37 30.11 8.22
C GLN A 464 -5.91 28.65 8.19
N LEU A 465 -6.67 27.72 8.79
CA LEU A 465 -6.41 26.28 8.68
C LEU A 465 -6.74 25.79 7.27
N CYS A 466 -7.84 26.27 6.70
CA CYS A 466 -8.19 25.99 5.31
C CYS A 466 -7.06 26.44 4.37
N ASP A 467 -6.46 27.62 4.60
CA ASP A 467 -5.33 28.11 3.79
C ASP A 467 -4.08 27.22 3.93
N ILE A 468 -3.81 26.66 5.11
CA ILE A 468 -2.70 25.72 5.34
C ILE A 468 -2.93 24.40 4.61
N ILE A 469 -4.15 23.85 4.70
CA ILE A 469 -4.56 22.64 3.97
C ILE A 469 -4.50 22.90 2.47
N ALA A 470 -4.98 24.07 2.03
CA ALA A 470 -5.02 24.46 0.63
C ALA A 470 -3.63 24.69 0.02
N SER A 471 -2.68 25.22 0.80
CA SER A 471 -1.30 25.43 0.35
C SER A 471 -0.59 24.14 -0.06
N ASN A 472 -1.11 22.96 0.30
CA ASN A 472 -0.60 21.65 -0.08
C ASN A 472 -1.71 20.75 -0.66
N HIS A 473 -2.63 21.30 -1.46
CA HIS A 473 -3.68 20.51 -2.10
C HIS A 473 -3.12 19.26 -2.80
N PRO A 474 -3.77 18.09 -2.65
CA PRO A 474 -3.43 16.92 -3.45
C PRO A 474 -3.63 17.23 -4.93
N THR A 475 -2.67 16.85 -5.77
CA THR A 475 -2.88 16.84 -7.22
C THR A 475 -3.89 15.76 -7.62
N SER A 476 -3.95 14.66 -6.85
CA SER A 476 -4.94 13.63 -6.99
C SER A 476 -5.28 12.97 -5.65
N ILE A 477 -6.55 12.61 -5.45
CA ILE A 477 -7.04 11.78 -4.35
C ILE A 477 -7.63 10.51 -4.94
N LYS A 478 -7.13 9.35 -4.51
CA LYS A 478 -7.67 8.05 -4.89
C LYS A 478 -8.62 7.56 -3.80
N ILE A 479 -9.86 7.27 -4.18
CA ILE A 479 -10.88 6.71 -3.30
C ILE A 479 -11.09 5.25 -3.70
N THR A 480 -10.81 4.34 -2.77
CA THR A 480 -10.92 2.89 -2.95
C THR A 480 -11.95 2.28 -2.02
N LYS A 481 -12.18 0.97 -2.16
CA LYS A 481 -13.04 0.17 -1.25
C LYS A 481 -12.63 0.21 0.22
N ASP A 482 -11.36 0.52 0.48
CA ASP A 482 -10.79 0.58 1.82
C ASP A 482 -10.82 2.00 2.40
N CYS A 483 -11.32 2.99 1.65
CA CYS A 483 -11.48 4.34 2.17
C CYS A 483 -12.53 4.36 3.28
N ILE A 484 -12.10 4.84 4.43
CA ILE A 484 -12.90 4.86 5.64
C ILE A 484 -13.81 6.09 5.70
N GLY A 485 -14.90 6.05 6.49
CA GLY A 485 -15.85 7.16 6.61
C GLY A 485 -15.19 8.51 6.94
N SER A 486 -14.13 8.48 7.75
CA SER A 486 -13.36 9.68 8.10
C SER A 486 -12.58 10.25 6.89
N CYS A 487 -12.13 9.42 5.94
CA CYS A 487 -11.57 9.87 4.67
C CYS A 487 -12.62 10.58 3.82
N ILE A 488 -13.84 10.04 3.76
CA ILE A 488 -14.97 10.65 3.02
C ILE A 488 -15.30 12.02 3.59
N GLN A 489 -15.40 12.14 4.92
CA GLN A 489 -15.64 13.40 5.61
C GLN A 489 -14.52 14.41 5.37
N ALA A 490 -13.27 13.97 5.39
CA ALA A 490 -12.13 14.82 5.08
C ALA A 490 -12.12 15.29 3.62
N VAL A 491 -12.46 14.42 2.67
CA VAL A 491 -12.61 14.83 1.25
C VAL A 491 -13.74 15.84 1.10
N SER A 492 -14.91 15.58 1.70
CA SER A 492 -16.03 16.53 1.74
C SER A 492 -15.58 17.89 2.28
N THR A 493 -14.81 17.88 3.37
CA THR A 493 -14.21 19.10 3.93
C THR A 493 -13.33 19.82 2.89
N ILE A 494 -12.37 19.11 2.28
CA ILE A 494 -11.42 19.68 1.31
C ILE A 494 -12.15 20.27 0.10
N VAL A 495 -13.14 19.57 -0.43
CA VAL A 495 -13.92 19.97 -1.60
C VAL A 495 -14.75 21.23 -1.34
N ASN A 496 -15.17 21.45 -0.09
CA ASN A 496 -15.94 22.61 0.34
C ASN A 496 -15.08 23.81 0.80
N ILE A 497 -13.74 23.70 0.82
CA ILE A 497 -12.84 24.83 1.11
C ILE A 497 -12.91 25.85 -0.04
N ASN A 498 -13.29 27.10 0.28
CA ASN A 498 -13.44 28.17 -0.71
C ASN A 498 -12.20 29.08 -0.85
N SER A 499 -11.27 29.08 0.11
CA SER A 499 -10.05 29.90 0.07
C SER A 499 -8.92 29.19 -0.67
N ASN A 500 -8.14 29.91 -1.48
CA ASN A 500 -6.95 29.43 -2.19
C ASN A 500 -7.13 28.10 -2.96
N GLN A 501 -8.24 27.96 -3.70
CA GLN A 501 -8.52 26.73 -4.44
C GLN A 501 -7.46 26.44 -5.52
N PRO A 502 -7.05 25.16 -5.67
CA PRO A 502 -6.12 24.74 -6.70
C PRO A 502 -6.82 24.80 -8.06
N GLU A 503 -6.04 24.75 -9.14
CA GLU A 503 -6.63 24.73 -10.49
C GLU A 503 -7.59 23.55 -10.69
N SER A 504 -7.20 22.35 -10.22
CA SER A 504 -8.06 21.17 -10.10
C SER A 504 -7.40 20.12 -9.21
N ILE A 505 -8.21 19.38 -8.45
CA ILE A 505 -7.86 18.13 -7.77
C ILE A 505 -8.46 16.99 -8.59
N ASN A 506 -7.64 15.99 -8.90
CA ASN A 506 -8.08 14.81 -9.65
C ASN A 506 -8.62 13.76 -8.71
N PHE A 507 -9.85 13.28 -8.93
CA PHE A 507 -10.43 12.23 -8.09
C PHE A 507 -10.53 10.91 -8.82
N VAL A 508 -9.98 9.85 -8.24
CA VAL A 508 -10.06 8.49 -8.77
C VAL A 508 -11.04 7.68 -7.94
N PHE A 509 -12.07 7.13 -8.57
CA PHE A 509 -13.09 6.30 -7.94
C PHE A 509 -13.01 4.87 -8.49
N ASP A 510 -12.74 3.90 -7.62
CA ASP A 510 -12.82 2.48 -7.94
C ASP A 510 -14.21 1.92 -7.61
N PHE A 511 -14.92 1.39 -8.62
CA PHE A 511 -16.33 1.02 -8.55
C PHE A 511 -16.64 -0.39 -8.07
N GLU A 512 -15.63 -1.23 -7.81
CA GLU A 512 -15.89 -2.56 -7.23
C GLU A 512 -16.55 -2.49 -5.82
N SER A 513 -16.76 -1.29 -5.27
CA SER A 513 -17.16 -1.05 -3.87
C SER A 513 -17.94 0.24 -3.56
N THR A 514 -18.35 1.05 -4.53
CA THR A 514 -18.84 2.44 -4.30
C THR A 514 -20.30 2.58 -3.85
N LEU A 515 -20.85 1.66 -3.04
CA LEU A 515 -22.15 1.92 -2.40
C LEU A 515 -22.02 3.07 -1.37
N GLY A 516 -22.52 4.26 -1.71
CA GLY A 516 -22.68 5.39 -0.77
C GLY A 516 -21.91 6.69 -1.06
N PHE A 517 -21.17 6.80 -2.17
CA PHE A 517 -20.39 8.01 -2.49
C PHE A 517 -21.17 9.08 -3.26
N THR A 518 -22.41 8.82 -3.66
CA THR A 518 -23.22 9.75 -4.47
C THR A 518 -23.48 11.07 -3.75
N SER A 519 -23.56 11.06 -2.42
CA SER A 519 -23.61 12.29 -1.61
C SER A 519 -22.35 13.13 -1.78
N LEU A 520 -21.16 12.52 -1.63
CA LEU A 520 -19.88 13.21 -1.81
C LEU A 520 -19.74 13.73 -3.25
N MET A 521 -20.11 12.92 -4.25
CA MET A 521 -20.10 13.32 -5.66
C MET A 521 -20.99 14.55 -5.91
N GLY A 522 -22.15 14.62 -5.25
CA GLY A 522 -23.04 15.78 -5.30
C GLY A 522 -22.46 17.05 -4.67
N GLU A 523 -21.59 16.92 -3.65
CA GLU A 523 -20.82 18.03 -3.11
C GLU A 523 -19.68 18.45 -4.05
N MET A 524 -18.99 17.49 -4.64
CA MET A 524 -17.91 17.73 -5.61
C MET A 524 -18.41 18.47 -6.84
N ALA A 525 -19.61 18.15 -7.33
CA ALA A 525 -20.25 18.84 -8.43
C ALA A 525 -20.45 20.36 -8.18
N LYS A 526 -20.59 20.77 -6.91
CA LYS A 526 -20.76 22.18 -6.51
C LYS A 526 -19.42 22.89 -6.30
N SER A 527 -18.35 22.13 -6.13
CA SER A 527 -17.02 22.68 -5.93
C SER A 527 -16.42 23.18 -7.24
N LYS A 528 -15.54 24.18 -7.14
CA LYS A 528 -14.77 24.71 -8.26
C LYS A 528 -13.37 24.11 -8.36
N CYS A 529 -12.94 23.36 -7.34
CA CYS A 529 -11.63 22.72 -7.30
C CYS A 529 -11.61 21.33 -7.95
N VAL A 530 -12.73 20.84 -8.49
CA VAL A 530 -12.82 19.50 -9.08
C VAL A 530 -13.16 19.60 -10.56
N ARG A 531 -12.15 19.49 -11.45
CA ARG A 531 -12.41 19.49 -12.89
C ARG A 531 -12.35 18.10 -13.51
N HIS A 532 -11.58 17.18 -12.91
CA HIS A 532 -11.25 15.86 -13.47
C HIS A 532 -11.72 14.74 -12.53
N VAL A 533 -12.40 13.76 -13.12
CA VAL A 533 -12.82 12.54 -12.41
C VAL A 533 -12.43 11.30 -13.20
N TYR A 534 -11.88 10.32 -12.50
CA TYR A 534 -11.48 9.03 -13.03
C TYR A 534 -12.38 7.96 -12.41
N LEU A 535 -13.03 7.15 -13.23
CA LEU A 535 -13.99 6.13 -12.87
C LEU A 535 -13.41 4.79 -13.32
N VAL A 536 -13.13 3.88 -12.39
CA VAL A 536 -12.37 2.64 -12.65
C VAL A 536 -13.21 1.42 -12.24
N ASN A 537 -13.13 0.32 -12.99
CA ASN A 537 -13.71 -0.99 -12.65
C ASN A 537 -15.24 -1.00 -12.38
N CYS A 538 -16.02 -0.25 -13.16
CA CYS A 538 -17.47 -0.23 -12.98
C CYS A 538 -18.13 -1.53 -13.46
N LYS A 539 -18.86 -2.21 -12.57
CA LYS A 539 -19.57 -3.48 -12.84
C LYS A 539 -21.08 -3.33 -13.09
N SER A 540 -21.65 -2.14 -12.83
CA SER A 540 -23.10 -1.90 -12.90
C SER A 540 -23.42 -0.62 -13.66
N MET A 541 -24.22 -0.74 -14.72
CA MET A 541 -24.64 0.42 -15.52
C MET A 541 -25.48 1.41 -14.70
N SER A 542 -26.40 0.93 -13.86
CA SER A 542 -27.24 1.82 -13.04
C SER A 542 -26.42 2.61 -12.03
N HIS A 543 -25.36 2.00 -11.50
CA HIS A 543 -24.44 2.66 -10.58
C HIS A 543 -23.60 3.73 -11.29
N LEU A 544 -23.11 3.44 -12.50
CA LEU A 544 -22.43 4.44 -13.32
C LEU A 544 -23.34 5.64 -13.61
N GLU A 545 -24.59 5.40 -14.00
CA GLU A 545 -25.59 6.44 -14.25
C GLU A 545 -25.83 7.31 -13.00
N GLU A 546 -25.99 6.68 -11.84
CA GLU A 546 -26.19 7.38 -10.57
C GLU A 546 -24.98 8.27 -10.22
N CYS A 547 -23.76 7.76 -10.40
CA CYS A 547 -22.53 8.52 -10.16
C CYS A 547 -22.36 9.68 -11.13
N LEU A 548 -22.57 9.46 -12.43
CA LEU A 548 -22.50 10.52 -13.45
C LEU A 548 -23.55 11.61 -13.19
N ALA A 549 -24.76 11.23 -12.79
CA ALA A 549 -25.82 12.16 -12.42
C ALA A 549 -25.47 12.96 -11.16
N ALA A 550 -24.92 12.32 -10.13
CA ALA A 550 -24.47 12.97 -8.90
C ALA A 550 -23.31 13.95 -9.16
N LEU A 551 -22.34 13.58 -10.00
CA LEU A 551 -21.21 14.43 -10.40
C LEU A 551 -21.62 15.57 -11.34
N ARG A 552 -22.80 15.49 -11.96
CA ARG A 552 -23.32 16.51 -12.90
C ARG A 552 -22.32 16.81 -14.03
N VAL A 553 -21.65 15.78 -14.53
CA VAL A 553 -20.51 15.90 -15.46
C VAL A 553 -20.93 16.66 -16.73
N GLY A 554 -20.23 17.75 -17.06
CA GLY A 554 -20.46 18.57 -18.25
C GLY A 554 -21.69 19.49 -18.20
N LEU A 555 -22.40 19.57 -17.07
CA LEU A 555 -23.50 20.52 -16.87
C LEU A 555 -22.97 21.94 -16.60
N ARG A 556 -23.78 22.97 -16.88
CA ARG A 556 -23.36 24.39 -16.78
C ARG A 556 -22.98 24.83 -15.37
N ASP A 557 -23.56 24.18 -14.38
CA ASP A 557 -23.40 24.50 -12.96
C ASP A 557 -22.39 23.59 -12.26
N SER A 558 -21.68 22.72 -13.01
CA SER A 558 -20.59 21.88 -12.52
C SER A 558 -19.26 22.31 -13.13
N SER A 559 -18.20 22.30 -12.33
CA SER A 559 -16.83 22.52 -12.82
C SER A 559 -16.21 21.25 -13.42
N ILE A 560 -16.86 20.10 -13.27
CA ILE A 560 -16.40 18.80 -13.77
C ILE A 560 -16.71 18.69 -15.26
N GLN A 561 -15.67 18.85 -16.08
CA GLN A 561 -15.76 18.85 -17.54
C GLN A 561 -14.89 17.78 -18.20
N ARG A 562 -14.18 17.00 -17.38
CA ARG A 562 -13.16 16.04 -17.82
C ARG A 562 -13.41 14.70 -17.12
N VAL A 563 -13.70 13.67 -17.89
CA VAL A 563 -14.01 12.32 -17.38
C VAL A 563 -13.09 11.28 -18.00
N TRP A 564 -12.61 10.37 -17.17
CA TRP A 564 -11.87 9.18 -17.57
C TRP A 564 -12.61 7.94 -17.07
N ILE A 565 -12.93 7.02 -17.96
CA ILE A 565 -13.53 5.72 -17.63
C ILE A 565 -12.54 4.63 -18.00
N ARG A 566 -12.13 3.82 -17.03
CA ARG A 566 -11.17 2.73 -17.25
C ARG A 566 -11.75 1.37 -16.85
N SER A 567 -11.55 0.39 -17.73
CA SER A 567 -11.90 -1.02 -17.52
C SER A 567 -13.34 -1.26 -17.01
N PRO A 568 -14.37 -0.67 -17.66
CA PRO A 568 -15.75 -0.98 -17.29
C PRO A 568 -16.08 -2.44 -17.62
N GLN A 569 -16.61 -3.16 -16.63
CA GLN A 569 -16.98 -4.58 -16.67
C GLN A 569 -18.52 -4.72 -16.68
N ILE A 570 -19.19 -4.00 -17.57
CA ILE A 570 -20.65 -4.01 -17.72
C ILE A 570 -21.02 -4.97 -18.84
N ASN A 571 -21.99 -5.86 -18.60
CA ASN A 571 -22.49 -6.79 -19.62
C ASN A 571 -23.16 -6.04 -20.77
N ALA A 572 -23.01 -6.54 -22.01
CA ALA A 572 -23.59 -5.92 -23.20
C ALA A 572 -25.11 -5.72 -23.13
N CYS A 573 -25.84 -6.63 -22.48
CA CYS A 573 -27.30 -6.52 -22.30
C CYS A 573 -27.74 -5.39 -21.36
N ASP A 574 -26.83 -4.92 -20.50
CA ASP A 574 -27.11 -3.91 -19.48
C ASP A 574 -26.71 -2.50 -19.94
N VAL A 575 -25.96 -2.38 -21.05
CA VAL A 575 -25.51 -1.10 -21.60
C VAL A 575 -26.72 -0.28 -22.04
N ARG A 576 -26.77 0.98 -21.58
CA ARG A 576 -27.77 1.98 -21.93
C ARG A 576 -27.09 3.26 -22.39
N GLN A 577 -27.88 4.20 -22.90
CA GLN A 577 -27.37 5.49 -23.36
C GLN A 577 -26.76 6.29 -22.19
N MET A 578 -25.48 6.63 -22.31
CA MET A 578 -24.80 7.49 -21.34
C MET A 578 -25.19 8.95 -21.53
N SER A 579 -25.37 9.68 -20.43
CA SER A 579 -25.71 11.11 -20.47
C SER A 579 -24.57 11.95 -19.89
N PHE A 580 -23.90 12.70 -20.76
CA PHE A 580 -22.96 13.76 -20.38
C PHE A 580 -23.51 15.13 -20.78
N GLY A 581 -23.27 16.14 -19.95
CA GLY A 581 -23.67 17.51 -20.26
C GLY A 581 -22.94 18.09 -21.48
N ASN A 582 -23.40 19.25 -21.96
CA ASN A 582 -22.92 19.83 -23.23
C ASN A 582 -21.59 20.62 -23.13
N HIS A 583 -20.99 20.72 -21.95
CA HIS A 583 -19.75 21.49 -21.71
C HIS A 583 -18.56 20.57 -21.41
N MET A 584 -18.63 19.31 -21.88
CA MET A 584 -17.50 18.39 -21.79
C MET A 584 -16.35 18.88 -22.65
N THR A 585 -15.17 18.94 -22.06
CA THR A 585 -13.92 19.27 -22.77
C THR A 585 -13.08 18.04 -22.97
N TRP A 586 -12.98 17.13 -21.99
CA TRP A 586 -12.16 15.92 -22.10
C TRP A 586 -12.98 14.66 -21.82
N MET A 587 -12.85 13.67 -22.69
CA MET A 587 -13.48 12.37 -22.52
C MET A 587 -12.47 11.27 -22.84
N SER A 588 -12.27 10.34 -21.91
CA SER A 588 -11.38 9.21 -22.07
C SER A 588 -12.07 7.90 -21.71
N LEU A 589 -11.94 6.90 -22.58
CA LEU A 589 -12.34 5.52 -22.36
C LEU A 589 -11.13 4.61 -22.60
N VAL A 590 -10.78 3.78 -21.63
CA VAL A 590 -9.59 2.93 -21.68
C VAL A 590 -9.90 1.50 -21.24
N GLU A 591 -9.30 0.52 -21.91
CA GLU A 591 -9.39 -0.92 -21.56
C GLU A 591 -10.83 -1.47 -21.51
N CYS A 592 -11.72 -0.97 -22.38
CA CYS A 592 -13.10 -1.44 -22.45
C CYS A 592 -13.21 -2.71 -23.31
N GLN A 593 -13.57 -3.84 -22.71
CA GLN A 593 -13.74 -5.13 -23.40
C GLN A 593 -15.15 -5.35 -23.97
N ASN A 594 -15.96 -4.29 -24.11
CA ASN A 594 -17.35 -4.38 -24.56
C ASN A 594 -17.65 -3.34 -25.64
N ALA A 595 -17.74 -3.78 -26.89
CA ALA A 595 -18.01 -2.89 -28.02
C ALA A 595 -19.32 -2.09 -27.92
N GLN A 596 -20.37 -2.60 -27.26
CA GLN A 596 -21.62 -1.85 -27.07
C GLN A 596 -21.43 -0.68 -26.09
N PHE A 597 -20.61 -0.88 -25.05
CA PHE A 597 -20.25 0.19 -24.14
C PHE A 597 -19.41 1.26 -24.85
N THR A 598 -18.43 0.84 -25.66
CA THR A 598 -17.64 1.75 -26.50
C THR A 598 -18.52 2.57 -27.45
N LEU A 599 -19.51 1.93 -28.10
CA LEU A 599 -20.47 2.62 -28.96
C LEU A 599 -21.27 3.67 -28.18
N GLY A 600 -21.84 3.29 -27.03
CA GLY A 600 -22.60 4.22 -26.18
C GLY A 600 -21.77 5.42 -25.70
N PHE A 601 -20.48 5.20 -25.43
CA PHE A 601 -19.54 6.27 -25.09
C PHE A 601 -19.28 7.21 -26.29
N ILE A 602 -19.03 6.66 -27.49
CA ILE A 602 -18.84 7.42 -28.74
C ILE A 602 -20.07 8.28 -29.02
N GLU A 603 -21.27 7.70 -28.94
CA GLU A 603 -22.52 8.42 -29.18
C GLU A 603 -22.74 9.55 -28.18
N ALA A 604 -22.38 9.34 -26.91
CA ALA A 604 -22.51 10.36 -25.87
C ALA A 604 -21.46 11.50 -26.01
N ALA A 605 -20.32 11.22 -26.65
CA ALA A 605 -19.28 12.19 -26.97
C ALA A 605 -19.60 13.07 -28.19
N LEU A 606 -20.58 12.68 -29.02
CA LEU A 606 -20.98 13.46 -30.19
C LEU A 606 -21.46 14.86 -29.80
N ASN A 607 -21.11 15.85 -30.63
CA ASN A 607 -21.50 17.26 -30.49
C ASN A 607 -21.04 17.95 -29.18
N LYS A 608 -20.04 17.39 -28.49
CA LYS A 608 -19.41 18.03 -27.32
C LYS A 608 -18.20 18.85 -27.76
N PRO A 609 -17.86 19.99 -27.11
CA PRO A 609 -16.70 20.82 -27.48
C PRO A 609 -15.39 20.22 -26.94
N LEU A 610 -15.03 19.03 -27.41
CA LEU A 610 -13.89 18.27 -26.90
C LEU A 610 -12.55 18.87 -27.37
N GLN A 611 -11.65 19.06 -26.42
CA GLN A 611 -10.24 19.36 -26.65
C GLN A 611 -9.39 18.09 -26.63
N LEU A 612 -9.82 17.08 -25.85
CA LEU A 612 -9.14 15.79 -25.68
C LEU A 612 -10.15 14.65 -25.80
N LEU A 613 -9.84 13.68 -26.65
CA LEU A 613 -10.60 12.44 -26.83
C LEU A 613 -9.67 11.24 -26.85
N PHE A 614 -9.79 10.36 -25.86
CA PHE A 614 -8.99 9.13 -25.77
C PHE A 614 -9.91 7.91 -25.80
N ILE A 615 -9.64 6.96 -26.70
CA ILE A 615 -10.31 5.67 -26.81
C ILE A 615 -9.23 4.61 -27.03
N ASP A 616 -8.71 4.05 -25.92
CA ASP A 616 -7.52 3.21 -25.93
C ASP A 616 -7.79 1.79 -25.44
N ALA A 617 -7.25 0.78 -26.13
CA ALA A 617 -7.44 -0.63 -25.83
C ALA A 617 -8.93 -1.01 -25.67
N CYS A 618 -9.83 -0.34 -26.41
CA CYS A 618 -11.27 -0.54 -26.34
C CYS A 618 -11.78 -1.36 -27.52
N GLU A 619 -12.52 -2.44 -27.27
CA GLU A 619 -13.19 -3.21 -28.31
C GLU A 619 -14.13 -2.30 -29.12
N MET A 620 -14.01 -2.36 -30.46
CA MET A 620 -14.83 -1.58 -31.39
C MET A 620 -15.44 -2.50 -32.43
N ASN A 621 -16.76 -2.42 -32.59
CA ASN A 621 -17.49 -3.12 -33.65
C ASN A 621 -17.63 -2.21 -34.90
N TYR A 622 -18.32 -2.71 -35.94
CA TYR A 622 -18.57 -1.94 -37.16
C TYR A 622 -19.33 -0.63 -36.89
N GLU A 623 -20.33 -0.64 -36.01
CA GLU A 623 -21.13 0.55 -35.67
C GLU A 623 -20.29 1.63 -35.00
N CYS A 624 -19.34 1.26 -34.12
CA CYS A 624 -18.37 2.21 -33.55
C CYS A 624 -17.61 2.93 -34.68
N MET A 625 -17.09 2.17 -35.65
CA MET A 625 -16.30 2.72 -36.75
C MET A 625 -17.13 3.59 -37.70
N GLU A 626 -18.42 3.31 -37.86
CA GLU A 626 -19.34 4.16 -38.65
C GLU A 626 -19.58 5.53 -37.97
N ARG A 627 -19.60 5.57 -36.63
CA ARG A 627 -19.81 6.80 -35.85
C ARG A 627 -18.56 7.63 -35.63
N MET A 628 -17.37 7.02 -35.61
CA MET A 628 -16.11 7.72 -35.38
C MET A 628 -15.88 8.94 -36.30
N PRO A 629 -16.12 8.89 -37.62
CA PRO A 629 -15.97 10.08 -38.47
C PRO A 629 -16.84 11.26 -38.05
N GLN A 630 -18.03 11.02 -37.49
CA GLN A 630 -18.91 12.08 -36.97
C GLN A 630 -18.32 12.69 -35.69
N LEU A 631 -17.74 11.86 -34.83
CA LEU A 631 -17.07 12.30 -33.59
C LEU A 631 -15.80 13.11 -33.89
N LEU A 632 -15.04 12.71 -34.91
CA LEU A 632 -13.80 13.37 -35.33
C LEU A 632 -14.03 14.70 -36.07
N ASN A 633 -15.26 15.07 -36.43
CA ASN A 633 -15.59 16.41 -36.93
C ASN A 633 -15.58 17.48 -35.82
N ASN A 634 -14.82 17.26 -34.75
CA ASN A 634 -14.70 18.17 -33.62
C ASN A 634 -13.65 19.23 -33.93
N PRO A 635 -14.03 20.51 -34.12
CA PRO A 635 -13.08 21.54 -34.54
C PRO A 635 -12.11 21.97 -33.44
N HIS A 636 -12.37 21.61 -32.19
CA HIS A 636 -11.57 22.02 -31.03
C HIS A 636 -10.59 20.95 -30.54
N LEU A 637 -10.52 19.80 -31.24
CA LEU A 637 -9.73 18.67 -30.78
C LEU A 637 -8.23 18.94 -31.00
N GLN A 638 -7.49 18.98 -29.90
CA GLN A 638 -6.04 19.20 -29.88
C GLN A 638 -5.28 17.93 -29.49
N GLN A 639 -5.92 17.01 -28.77
CA GLN A 639 -5.32 15.76 -28.32
C GLN A 639 -6.24 14.60 -28.67
N LEU A 640 -5.72 13.64 -29.44
CA LEU A 640 -6.46 12.47 -29.89
C LEU A 640 -5.69 11.19 -29.59
N SER A 641 -6.35 10.25 -28.93
CA SER A 641 -5.87 8.88 -28.76
C SER A 641 -6.89 7.89 -29.31
N ILE A 642 -6.47 7.12 -30.30
CA ILE A 642 -7.22 5.98 -30.83
C ILE A 642 -6.22 4.85 -31.04
N ALA A 643 -5.87 4.15 -29.96
CA ALA A 643 -4.96 3.02 -30.00
C ALA A 643 -5.67 1.73 -29.61
N ASN A 644 -5.53 0.68 -30.42
CA ASN A 644 -6.05 -0.64 -30.07
C ASN A 644 -5.28 -1.75 -30.80
N LYS A 645 -4.68 -2.65 -30.02
CA LYS A 645 -3.97 -3.86 -30.48
C LYS A 645 -4.81 -4.77 -31.39
N ASN A 646 -6.12 -4.84 -31.17
CA ASN A 646 -7.01 -5.79 -31.84
C ASN A 646 -7.77 -5.19 -33.04
N SER A 647 -7.67 -3.88 -33.29
CA SER A 647 -8.44 -3.21 -34.34
C SER A 647 -7.68 -3.17 -35.67
N ARG A 648 -8.09 -4.01 -36.63
CA ARG A 648 -7.43 -4.13 -37.94
C ARG A 648 -7.67 -2.96 -38.92
N ASN A 649 -8.36 -1.88 -38.52
CA ASN A 649 -8.81 -0.87 -39.48
C ASN A 649 -8.93 0.56 -38.92
N LEU A 650 -8.05 0.98 -38.00
CA LEU A 650 -8.06 2.37 -37.49
C LEU A 650 -7.51 3.39 -38.51
N ALA A 651 -6.70 2.93 -39.47
CA ALA A 651 -6.13 3.76 -40.53
C ALA A 651 -7.21 4.49 -41.37
N GLN A 652 -8.40 3.92 -41.53
CA GLN A 652 -9.50 4.56 -42.27
C GLN A 652 -9.98 5.89 -41.65
N LEU A 653 -9.60 6.19 -40.41
CA LEU A 653 -9.90 7.46 -39.74
C LEU A 653 -8.89 8.57 -40.07
N LEU A 654 -7.72 8.23 -40.63
CA LEU A 654 -6.65 9.18 -40.97
C LEU A 654 -7.11 10.34 -41.84
N PRO A 655 -7.99 10.18 -42.87
CA PRO A 655 -8.49 11.31 -43.65
C PRO A 655 -9.17 12.38 -42.80
N ARG A 656 -9.92 11.99 -41.77
CA ARG A 656 -10.60 12.92 -40.85
C ARG A 656 -9.63 13.58 -39.87
N ILE A 657 -8.66 12.81 -39.37
CA ILE A 657 -7.61 13.33 -38.48
C ILE A 657 -6.73 14.35 -39.24
N ALA A 658 -6.47 14.12 -40.53
CA ALA A 658 -5.72 15.03 -41.38
C ALA A 658 -6.39 16.41 -41.54
N ASP A 659 -7.71 16.48 -41.42
CA ASP A 659 -8.48 17.72 -41.53
C ASP A 659 -8.49 18.54 -40.21
N MET A 660 -7.85 18.04 -39.13
CA MET A 660 -7.74 18.75 -37.84
C MET A 660 -6.56 19.72 -37.84
N ASP A 661 -6.80 21.03 -37.78
CA ASP A 661 -5.72 22.03 -37.90
C ASP A 661 -4.89 22.21 -36.60
N GLU A 662 -5.53 22.08 -35.43
CA GLU A 662 -4.92 22.34 -34.12
C GLU A 662 -4.39 21.07 -33.41
N LEU A 663 -4.13 19.98 -34.13
CA LEU A 663 -3.70 18.72 -33.53
C LEU A 663 -2.28 18.83 -32.93
N ILE A 664 -2.18 18.76 -31.59
CA ILE A 664 -0.93 18.85 -30.82
C ILE A 664 -0.39 17.46 -30.45
N ILE A 665 -1.29 16.55 -30.04
CA ILE A 665 -0.93 15.21 -29.59
C ILE A 665 -1.74 14.18 -30.39
N LEU A 666 -1.03 13.21 -30.97
CA LEU A 666 -1.63 12.06 -31.63
C LEU A 666 -1.07 10.76 -31.06
N ILE A 667 -1.96 9.91 -30.57
CA ILE A 667 -1.68 8.53 -30.21
C ILE A 667 -2.52 7.62 -31.11
N ILE A 668 -1.86 6.71 -31.83
CA ILE A 668 -2.54 5.90 -32.86
C ILE A 668 -1.90 4.53 -33.04
N SER A 669 -2.73 3.54 -33.38
CA SER A 669 -2.28 2.22 -33.87
C SER A 669 -2.46 2.11 -35.38
N LEU A 670 -1.38 1.75 -36.08
CA LEU A 670 -1.33 1.62 -37.53
C LEU A 670 -0.75 0.27 -37.92
N VAL A 671 -1.52 -0.55 -38.64
CA VAL A 671 -1.07 -1.88 -39.10
C VAL A 671 -0.79 -1.86 -40.60
N ASN A 672 -1.84 -1.77 -41.42
CA ASN A 672 -1.76 -1.65 -42.87
C ASN A 672 -2.42 -0.34 -43.30
N MET A 673 -1.85 0.32 -44.31
CA MET A 673 -2.39 1.53 -44.89
C MET A 673 -2.51 1.42 -46.41
N ASN A 674 -3.66 1.79 -46.96
CA ASN A 674 -3.84 2.01 -48.38
C ASN A 674 -3.26 3.37 -48.83
N GLU A 675 -3.24 3.65 -50.14
CA GLU A 675 -2.63 4.89 -50.67
C GLU A 675 -3.29 6.19 -50.20
N GLU A 676 -4.59 6.18 -49.91
CA GLU A 676 -5.30 7.35 -49.39
C GLU A 676 -4.98 7.60 -47.91
N GLU A 677 -4.91 6.52 -47.13
CA GLU A 677 -4.51 6.54 -45.72
C GLU A 677 -3.08 7.02 -45.56
N LYS A 678 -2.15 6.53 -46.39
CA LYS A 678 -0.75 7.02 -46.42
C LYS A 678 -0.66 8.50 -46.73
N ARG A 679 -1.39 8.98 -47.76
CA ARG A 679 -1.45 10.41 -48.10
C ARG A 679 -2.01 11.24 -46.95
N SER A 680 -3.01 10.73 -46.25
CA SER A 680 -3.61 11.41 -45.10
C SER A 680 -2.67 11.42 -43.89
N PHE A 681 -1.97 10.32 -43.61
CA PHE A 681 -0.94 10.26 -42.58
C PHE A 681 0.20 11.23 -42.87
N GLY A 682 0.67 11.29 -44.12
CA GLY A 682 1.67 12.29 -44.54
C GLY A 682 1.23 13.73 -44.30
N ARG A 683 -0.04 14.07 -44.59
CA ARG A 683 -0.61 15.39 -44.26
C ARG A 683 -0.62 15.67 -42.76
N ILE A 684 -0.88 14.66 -41.93
CA ILE A 684 -0.82 14.80 -40.45
C ILE A 684 0.61 15.08 -40.00
N LEU A 685 1.59 14.31 -40.49
CA LEU A 685 2.99 14.48 -40.11
C LEU A 685 3.55 15.84 -40.53
N GLN A 686 3.04 16.44 -41.62
CA GLN A 686 3.44 17.77 -42.07
C GLN A 686 2.83 18.92 -41.24
N LYS A 687 1.99 18.64 -40.25
CA LYS A 687 1.40 19.70 -39.42
C LYS A 687 2.46 20.28 -38.48
N ASN A 688 2.66 21.59 -38.60
CA ASN A 688 3.54 22.35 -37.71
C ASN A 688 3.01 22.45 -36.27
N THR A 689 1.78 21.99 -36.00
CA THR A 689 1.14 21.98 -34.69
C THR A 689 1.41 20.69 -33.91
N LEU A 690 1.80 19.61 -34.57
CA LEU A 690 1.99 18.30 -33.94
C LEU A 690 3.30 18.26 -33.14
N GLN A 691 3.18 18.25 -31.81
CA GLN A 691 4.32 18.23 -30.87
C GLN A 691 4.64 16.84 -30.35
N LYS A 692 3.62 15.98 -30.19
CA LYS A 692 3.82 14.62 -29.64
C LYS A 692 3.15 13.57 -30.49
N LEU A 693 3.94 12.57 -30.89
CA LEU A 693 3.48 11.43 -31.67
C LEU A 693 3.76 10.13 -30.91
N TYR A 694 2.71 9.37 -30.65
CA TYR A 694 2.76 8.07 -30.04
C TYR A 694 2.27 7.02 -31.03
N LEU A 695 3.17 6.12 -31.41
CA LEU A 695 2.88 4.95 -32.22
C LEU A 695 2.74 3.77 -31.25
N GLN A 696 1.51 3.32 -31.04
CA GLN A 696 1.18 2.25 -30.09
C GLN A 696 0.58 1.07 -30.83
N HIS A 697 1.05 -0.16 -30.59
CA HIS A 697 0.56 -1.35 -31.31
C HIS A 697 0.60 -1.22 -32.84
N CYS A 698 1.59 -0.49 -33.36
CA CYS A 698 1.80 -0.36 -34.79
C CYS A 698 2.58 -1.55 -35.36
N TYR A 699 2.29 -1.90 -36.61
CA TYR A 699 3.13 -2.78 -37.41
C TYR A 699 4.00 -1.94 -38.33
N PHE A 700 5.32 -1.92 -38.10
CA PHE A 700 6.28 -1.18 -38.91
C PHE A 700 6.54 -1.91 -40.24
N SER A 701 5.59 -1.78 -41.15
CA SER A 701 5.72 -2.18 -42.55
C SER A 701 6.65 -1.22 -43.32
N ILE A 702 7.13 -1.64 -44.49
CA ILE A 702 7.95 -0.78 -45.37
C ILE A 702 7.24 0.55 -45.65
N GLU A 703 5.93 0.52 -45.86
CA GLU A 703 5.11 1.67 -46.18
C GLU A 703 5.03 2.68 -45.03
N LEU A 704 4.78 2.21 -43.79
CA LEU A 704 4.77 3.06 -42.61
C LEU A 704 6.16 3.66 -42.38
N CYS A 705 7.21 2.84 -42.54
CA CYS A 705 8.59 3.28 -42.38
C CYS A 705 8.96 4.37 -43.40
N ASP A 706 8.62 4.18 -44.67
CA ASP A 706 8.95 5.14 -45.71
C ASP A 706 8.15 6.45 -45.57
N ALA A 707 6.89 6.38 -45.12
CA ALA A 707 6.10 7.57 -44.80
C ALA A 707 6.74 8.41 -43.68
N LEU A 708 7.09 7.78 -42.55
CA LEU A 708 7.76 8.46 -41.43
C LEU A 708 9.10 9.05 -41.87
N ARG A 709 9.94 8.23 -42.51
CA ARG A 709 11.26 8.64 -43.01
C ARG A 709 11.19 9.84 -43.95
N HIS A 710 10.21 9.86 -44.86
CA HIS A 710 10.04 10.95 -45.82
C HIS A 710 9.68 12.27 -45.15
N HIS A 711 8.92 12.23 -44.05
CA HIS A 711 8.39 13.43 -43.39
C HIS A 711 9.23 13.93 -42.21
N PHE A 712 10.07 13.09 -41.58
CA PHE A 712 10.92 13.51 -40.45
C PHE A 712 11.71 14.81 -40.68
N PRO A 713 12.32 15.07 -41.85
CA PRO A 713 13.02 16.34 -42.10
C PRO A 713 12.12 17.58 -42.07
N SER A 714 10.81 17.42 -42.29
CA SER A 714 9.83 18.51 -42.24
C SER A 714 9.14 18.66 -40.88
N MET A 715 9.31 17.70 -39.96
CA MET A 715 8.65 17.67 -38.65
C MET A 715 9.42 18.47 -37.60
N SER A 716 9.64 19.77 -37.84
CA SER A 716 10.44 20.60 -36.94
C SER A 716 9.80 20.87 -35.58
N SER A 717 8.47 20.73 -35.47
CA SER A 717 7.72 20.96 -34.23
C SER A 717 7.59 19.73 -33.35
N LEU A 718 8.03 18.55 -33.82
CA LEU A 718 7.89 17.31 -33.06
C LEU A 718 8.94 17.28 -31.93
N GLU A 719 8.45 17.38 -30.70
CA GLU A 719 9.23 17.40 -29.46
C GLU A 719 9.34 16.00 -28.85
N CYS A 720 8.29 15.17 -28.98
CA CYS A 720 8.28 13.84 -28.36
C CYS A 720 7.84 12.74 -29.33
N LEU A 721 8.62 11.65 -29.35
CA LEU A 721 8.32 10.44 -30.12
C LEU A 721 8.29 9.22 -29.19
N PHE A 722 7.15 8.55 -29.16
CA PHE A 722 6.93 7.33 -28.39
C PHE A 722 6.61 6.18 -29.33
N ILE A 723 7.33 5.08 -29.20
CA ILE A 723 7.07 3.83 -29.89
C ILE A 723 6.87 2.76 -28.82
N THR A 724 5.64 2.27 -28.67
CA THR A 724 5.24 1.39 -27.58
C THR A 724 4.52 0.16 -28.12
N GLU A 725 4.91 -1.03 -27.67
CA GLU A 725 4.24 -2.30 -27.98
C GLU A 725 4.06 -2.52 -29.50
N CYS A 726 5.07 -2.17 -30.30
CA CYS A 726 5.01 -2.22 -31.76
C CYS A 726 5.77 -3.43 -32.32
N ASP A 727 5.22 -4.02 -33.38
CA ASP A 727 5.84 -5.11 -34.12
C ASP A 727 6.66 -4.55 -35.29
N ILE A 728 7.95 -4.89 -35.36
CA ILE A 728 8.84 -4.46 -36.44
C ILE A 728 8.81 -5.50 -37.56
N GLY A 729 7.99 -5.26 -38.58
CA GLY A 729 7.85 -6.16 -39.73
C GLY A 729 9.06 -6.13 -40.68
N ASP A 730 9.64 -4.96 -40.90
CA ASP A 730 10.88 -4.80 -41.68
C ASP A 730 11.92 -4.03 -40.87
N HIS A 731 12.87 -4.76 -40.29
CA HIS A 731 13.98 -4.20 -39.52
C HIS A 731 14.89 -3.29 -40.37
N SER A 732 15.05 -3.55 -41.67
CA SER A 732 15.86 -2.68 -42.54
C SER A 732 15.17 -1.34 -42.74
N ALA A 733 13.88 -1.34 -43.07
CA ALA A 733 13.08 -0.14 -43.23
C ALA A 733 12.99 0.65 -41.92
N PHE A 734 12.78 -0.03 -40.79
CA PHE A 734 12.78 0.58 -39.46
C PHE A 734 14.13 1.22 -39.11
N GLY A 735 15.24 0.57 -39.46
CA GLY A 735 16.58 1.14 -39.33
C GLY A 735 16.74 2.45 -40.10
N ARG A 736 16.12 2.58 -41.28
CA ARG A 736 16.12 3.85 -42.04
C ARG A 736 15.32 4.95 -41.35
N ILE A 737 14.26 4.61 -40.62
CA ILE A 737 13.52 5.58 -39.77
C ILE A 737 14.44 6.07 -38.65
N LEU A 738 15.05 5.15 -37.90
CA LEU A 738 15.96 5.49 -36.80
C LEU A 738 17.08 6.38 -37.32
N SER A 739 17.66 6.03 -38.47
CA SER A 739 18.67 6.85 -39.13
C SER A 739 18.15 8.25 -39.48
N ALA A 740 16.90 8.41 -39.90
CA ALA A 740 16.33 9.71 -40.24
C ALA A 740 15.93 10.55 -39.02
N ALA A 741 15.83 9.96 -37.84
CA ALA A 741 15.43 10.66 -36.61
C ALA A 741 16.40 11.79 -36.22
N HIS A 742 17.66 11.76 -36.67
CA HIS A 742 18.63 12.84 -36.46
C HIS A 742 18.20 14.21 -37.03
N HIS A 743 17.23 14.24 -37.96
CA HIS A 743 16.67 15.48 -38.48
C HIS A 743 15.66 16.14 -37.52
N LEU A 744 15.14 15.38 -36.55
CA LEU A 744 14.16 15.86 -35.59
C LEU A 744 14.84 16.64 -34.45
N GLN A 745 14.09 17.55 -33.84
CA GLN A 745 14.53 18.31 -32.66
C GLN A 745 13.91 17.74 -31.38
N LEU A 746 13.98 16.40 -31.22
CA LEU A 746 13.32 15.69 -30.12
C LEU A 746 13.88 16.09 -28.75
N GLU A 747 12.97 16.41 -27.84
CA GLU A 747 13.21 16.54 -26.40
C GLU A 747 13.06 15.19 -25.69
N SER A 748 12.17 14.33 -26.16
CA SER A 748 11.86 13.03 -25.55
C SER A 748 11.76 11.91 -26.58
N LEU A 749 12.46 10.80 -26.32
CA LEU A 749 12.39 9.56 -27.10
C LEU A 749 12.11 8.38 -26.18
N THR A 750 11.01 7.66 -26.43
CA THR A 750 10.65 6.45 -25.70
C THR A 750 10.49 5.27 -26.63
N LEU A 751 11.20 4.18 -26.33
CA LEU A 751 11.07 2.88 -26.94
C LEU A 751 10.66 1.88 -25.85
N ARG A 752 9.45 1.31 -25.99
CA ARG A 752 8.89 0.41 -24.97
C ARG A 752 8.31 -0.85 -25.60
N GLU A 753 8.62 -2.02 -25.04
CA GLU A 753 8.04 -3.30 -25.47
C GLU A 753 8.21 -3.51 -26.98
N ILE A 754 9.43 -3.33 -27.48
CA ILE A 754 9.80 -3.52 -28.89
C ILE A 754 11.00 -4.45 -29.02
N LYS A 755 11.12 -5.10 -30.18
CA LYS A 755 12.24 -5.99 -30.51
C LYS A 755 13.19 -5.32 -31.50
N LEU A 756 14.43 -5.05 -31.12
CA LEU A 756 15.42 -4.42 -31.99
C LEU A 756 16.41 -5.47 -32.52
N SER A 757 16.68 -5.44 -33.82
CA SER A 757 17.79 -6.20 -34.40
C SER A 757 19.15 -5.55 -34.09
N ASP A 758 20.22 -6.31 -34.22
CA ASP A 758 21.60 -5.83 -34.03
C ASP A 758 21.93 -4.61 -34.92
N GLU A 759 21.47 -4.62 -36.18
CA GLU A 759 21.67 -3.48 -37.07
C GLU A 759 20.81 -2.27 -36.66
N ASN A 760 19.59 -2.47 -36.14
CA ASN A 760 18.80 -1.37 -35.59
C ASN A 760 19.47 -0.73 -34.39
N LEU A 761 20.01 -1.54 -33.48
CA LEU A 761 20.73 -1.05 -32.31
C LEU A 761 21.96 -0.24 -32.71
N LYS A 762 22.73 -0.73 -33.70
CA LYS A 762 23.91 -0.03 -34.22
C LYS A 762 23.55 1.31 -34.84
N ILE A 763 22.46 1.37 -35.62
CA ILE A 763 21.97 2.64 -36.19
C ILE A 763 21.54 3.58 -35.06
N LEU A 764 20.80 3.07 -34.08
CA LEU A 764 20.36 3.86 -32.92
C LEU A 764 21.54 4.44 -32.15
N CYS A 765 22.58 3.66 -31.87
CA CYS A 765 23.80 4.11 -31.20
C CYS A 765 24.52 5.23 -31.97
N ASN A 766 24.44 5.24 -33.30
CA ASN A 766 25.02 6.32 -34.12
C ASN A 766 24.15 7.59 -34.13
N VAL A 767 22.83 7.45 -33.95
CA VAL A 767 21.87 8.54 -34.04
C VAL A 767 21.68 9.25 -32.70
N LEU A 768 21.67 8.52 -31.58
CA LEU A 768 21.47 9.09 -30.23
C LEU A 768 22.38 10.30 -29.94
N PRO A 769 23.70 10.25 -30.21
CA PRO A 769 24.59 11.40 -29.99
C PRO A 769 24.29 12.63 -30.86
N GLN A 770 23.52 12.47 -31.95
CA GLN A 770 23.14 13.54 -32.86
C GLN A 770 21.85 14.25 -32.44
N LEU A 771 21.08 13.68 -31.51
CA LEU A 771 19.85 14.25 -30.97
C LEU A 771 20.20 15.31 -29.90
N ASN A 772 20.63 16.48 -30.36
CA ASN A 772 21.24 17.51 -29.51
C ASN A 772 20.31 18.11 -28.43
N ASN A 773 18.99 18.01 -28.60
CA ASN A 773 18.00 18.55 -27.67
C ASN A 773 17.37 17.47 -26.78
N LEU A 774 17.87 16.24 -26.81
CA LEU A 774 17.28 15.13 -26.08
C LEU A 774 17.46 15.31 -24.57
N ILE A 775 16.37 15.59 -23.87
CA ILE A 775 16.28 15.78 -22.42
C ILE A 775 15.93 14.46 -21.74
N GLU A 776 15.09 13.65 -22.39
CA GLU A 776 14.50 12.45 -21.81
C GLU A 776 14.64 11.25 -22.76
N LEU A 777 15.19 10.15 -22.24
CA LEU A 777 15.38 8.92 -22.99
C LEU A 777 14.88 7.72 -22.17
N ARG A 778 13.93 6.97 -22.73
CA ARG A 778 13.34 5.81 -22.06
C ARG A 778 13.44 4.56 -22.93
N PHE A 779 14.09 3.53 -22.39
CA PHE A 779 14.03 2.15 -22.85
C PHE A 779 13.37 1.32 -21.76
N ILE A 780 12.23 0.70 -22.09
CA ILE A 780 11.42 -0.08 -21.14
C ILE A 780 11.08 -1.41 -21.82
N ASP A 781 11.59 -2.52 -21.29
CA ASP A 781 11.35 -3.86 -21.84
C ASP A 781 11.65 -3.94 -23.36
N VAL A 782 12.86 -3.52 -23.74
CA VAL A 782 13.32 -3.59 -25.14
C VAL A 782 14.19 -4.82 -25.32
N ASP A 783 13.72 -5.73 -26.18
CA ASP A 783 14.40 -6.99 -26.48
C ASP A 783 15.43 -6.79 -27.60
N LEU A 784 16.66 -7.25 -27.38
CA LEU A 784 17.80 -7.10 -28.30
C LEU A 784 18.10 -8.44 -28.97
N LEU A 785 17.52 -8.65 -30.15
CA LEU A 785 17.57 -9.92 -30.89
C LEU A 785 18.99 -10.32 -31.28
N LEU A 786 19.29 -11.61 -31.24
CA LEU A 786 20.53 -12.19 -31.76
C LEU A 786 20.44 -12.37 -33.28
N ASP A 787 21.45 -11.92 -34.03
CA ASP A 787 21.61 -12.29 -35.44
C ASP A 787 21.58 -13.82 -35.58
N GLY A 788 20.46 -14.36 -36.08
CA GLY A 788 20.22 -15.80 -36.22
C GLY A 788 18.84 -16.27 -35.75
N ASP A 789 18.13 -15.50 -34.91
CA ASP A 789 16.74 -15.79 -34.54
C ASP A 789 15.79 -15.25 -35.63
N THR A 790 15.83 -15.84 -36.81
CA THR A 790 14.66 -15.80 -37.70
C THR A 790 13.55 -16.61 -37.05
N ASP A 791 12.36 -16.01 -36.97
CA ASP A 791 11.08 -16.61 -36.59
C ASP A 791 11.01 -18.14 -36.86
N PRO A 792 10.53 -18.98 -35.91
CA PRO A 792 10.41 -20.43 -36.12
C PRO A 792 9.45 -20.85 -37.24
N PHE A 793 8.89 -19.91 -38.01
CA PHE A 793 7.85 -20.19 -38.99
C PHE A 793 8.34 -20.42 -40.42
N ILE A 794 9.64 -20.30 -40.73
CA ILE A 794 10.16 -20.54 -42.09
C ILE A 794 11.55 -21.17 -42.05
N ALA A 795 11.65 -22.51 -41.92
CA ALA A 795 12.76 -23.31 -42.45
C ALA A 795 12.49 -24.83 -42.35
N GLU A 796 11.64 -25.36 -43.23
CA GLU A 796 11.81 -26.75 -43.68
C GLU A 796 12.74 -26.74 -44.90
N SER A 797 13.93 -27.33 -44.77
CA SER A 797 14.57 -28.23 -45.76
C SER A 797 16.10 -28.23 -45.67
N SER A 798 16.66 -29.45 -45.54
CA SER A 798 18.00 -29.90 -45.99
C SER A 798 19.24 -29.18 -45.42
N ASP A 799 20.34 -29.82 -45.03
CA ASP A 799 20.89 -31.12 -45.40
C ASP A 799 21.94 -31.55 -44.33
N GLY A 800 22.20 -32.84 -44.25
CA GLY A 800 23.10 -33.43 -43.25
C GLY A 800 24.59 -33.27 -43.58
N SER A 801 25.41 -33.03 -42.56
CA SER A 801 26.84 -33.35 -42.60
C SER A 801 27.43 -33.43 -41.18
N VAL A 802 27.97 -34.60 -40.89
CA VAL A 802 28.66 -35.03 -39.67
C VAL A 802 30.05 -34.39 -39.57
N CYS A 803 30.45 -33.87 -38.39
CA CYS A 803 31.79 -34.05 -37.83
C CYS A 803 31.90 -33.73 -36.32
N SER A 804 32.80 -34.48 -35.70
CA SER A 804 33.03 -34.85 -34.29
C SER A 804 33.60 -33.76 -33.34
N PRO A 805 33.61 -34.00 -32.00
CA PRO A 805 33.88 -32.99 -30.98
C PRO A 805 35.38 -32.85 -30.65
N LEU A 806 35.85 -31.61 -30.49
CA LEU A 806 37.15 -31.29 -29.90
C LEU A 806 36.95 -30.38 -28.67
N ALA A 807 37.45 -30.87 -27.54
CA ALA A 807 37.41 -30.25 -26.22
C ALA A 807 38.27 -28.95 -26.14
N PRO A 808 38.07 -28.12 -25.08
CA PRO A 808 38.23 -26.68 -25.16
C PRO A 808 39.66 -26.22 -24.89
N LYS A 809 40.11 -25.20 -25.63
CA LYS A 809 41.28 -24.40 -25.25
C LYS A 809 40.81 -23.26 -24.37
N ARG A 810 41.32 -23.24 -23.13
CA ARG A 810 41.25 -22.11 -22.20
C ARG A 810 41.85 -20.86 -22.85
N GLN A 811 41.02 -19.86 -23.08
CA GLN A 811 41.43 -18.45 -23.14
C GLN A 811 40.59 -17.72 -22.09
N GLU A 812 41.27 -17.22 -21.06
CA GLU A 812 40.72 -16.22 -20.16
C GLU A 812 40.53 -14.93 -20.97
N MET A 813 39.30 -14.71 -21.40
CA MET A 813 38.79 -13.41 -21.82
C MET A 813 37.50 -13.22 -21.03
N THR A 814 37.38 -12.07 -20.38
CA THR A 814 36.15 -11.57 -19.76
C THR A 814 35.10 -11.40 -20.85
N HIS A 815 34.46 -12.51 -21.24
CA HIS A 815 33.41 -12.50 -22.24
C HIS A 815 32.14 -12.00 -21.56
N LEU A 816 31.87 -10.70 -21.68
CA LEU A 816 30.52 -10.17 -21.54
C LEU A 816 29.58 -11.08 -22.35
N ASN A 817 28.43 -11.42 -21.78
CA ASN A 817 27.46 -12.18 -22.54
C ASN A 817 27.02 -11.35 -23.78
N PRO A 818 26.53 -11.97 -24.87
CA PRO A 818 26.20 -11.26 -26.11
C PRO A 818 25.22 -10.10 -25.92
N HIS A 819 24.31 -10.22 -24.94
CA HIS A 819 23.35 -9.19 -24.61
C HIS A 819 24.01 -8.01 -23.87
N SER A 820 24.88 -8.28 -22.89
CA SER A 820 25.65 -7.26 -22.19
C SER A 820 26.57 -6.50 -23.14
N ALA A 821 27.22 -7.16 -24.09
CA ALA A 821 28.05 -6.49 -25.11
C ALA A 821 27.27 -5.49 -26.00
N ARG A 822 25.95 -5.71 -26.18
CA ARG A 822 25.07 -4.79 -26.91
C ARG A 822 24.68 -3.60 -26.05
N LEU A 823 24.27 -3.85 -24.82
CA LEU A 823 23.96 -2.82 -23.85
C LEU A 823 25.16 -1.91 -23.57
N GLN A 824 26.38 -2.47 -23.50
CA GLN A 824 27.61 -1.70 -23.37
C GLN A 824 27.74 -0.65 -24.48
N LYS A 825 27.49 -1.03 -25.74
CA LYS A 825 27.51 -0.09 -26.88
C LYS A 825 26.42 0.98 -26.76
N LEU A 826 25.23 0.59 -26.29
CA LEU A 826 24.12 1.51 -26.06
C LEU A 826 24.46 2.53 -24.97
N LEU A 827 25.00 2.08 -23.83
CA LEU A 827 25.46 2.94 -22.74
C LEU A 827 26.54 3.92 -23.23
N GLY A 828 27.51 3.45 -24.02
CA GLY A 828 28.53 4.31 -24.62
C GLY A 828 28.00 5.35 -25.60
N ALA A 829 26.87 5.09 -26.28
CA ALA A 829 26.18 6.07 -27.10
C ALA A 829 25.38 7.07 -26.26
N ILE A 830 24.68 6.60 -25.22
CA ILE A 830 23.92 7.43 -24.28
C ILE A 830 24.84 8.41 -23.54
N ALA A 831 26.05 7.98 -23.17
CA ALA A 831 27.07 8.81 -22.53
C ALA A 831 27.45 10.06 -23.35
N GLN A 832 27.18 10.08 -24.66
CA GLN A 832 27.46 11.20 -25.55
C GLN A 832 26.30 12.21 -25.65
N CYS A 833 25.13 11.91 -25.07
CA CYS A 833 23.95 12.77 -25.06
C CYS A 833 24.09 13.89 -24.01
N ARG A 834 24.64 15.04 -24.41
CA ARG A 834 25.04 16.13 -23.48
C ARG A 834 23.90 16.86 -22.76
N GLN A 835 22.68 16.82 -23.28
CA GLN A 835 21.53 17.52 -22.69
C GLN A 835 20.60 16.59 -21.87
N LEU A 836 20.96 15.31 -21.76
CA LEU A 836 20.10 14.30 -21.14
C LEU A 836 19.98 14.57 -19.63
N LYS A 837 18.75 14.73 -19.16
CA LYS A 837 18.40 14.94 -17.75
C LYS A 837 17.72 13.74 -17.13
N GLU A 838 16.93 13.01 -17.91
CA GLU A 838 16.20 11.83 -17.44
C GLU A 838 16.51 10.62 -18.32
N LEU A 839 17.01 9.55 -17.68
CA LEU A 839 17.30 8.28 -18.31
C LEU A 839 16.55 7.15 -17.61
N ILE A 840 15.81 6.36 -18.39
CA ILE A 840 15.12 5.16 -17.91
C ILE A 840 15.54 3.96 -18.72
N LEU A 841 16.06 2.95 -18.03
CA LEU A 841 16.48 1.67 -18.56
C LEU A 841 15.82 0.56 -17.73
N GLN A 842 14.51 0.38 -17.89
CA GLN A 842 13.72 -0.55 -17.08
C GLN A 842 13.54 -1.89 -17.82
N GLN A 843 13.65 -3.01 -17.11
CA GLN A 843 13.50 -4.37 -17.69
C GLN A 843 14.42 -4.63 -18.90
N MET A 844 15.54 -3.93 -18.96
CA MET A 844 16.54 -4.04 -20.02
C MET A 844 17.49 -5.23 -19.81
N GLN A 845 17.23 -6.11 -18.83
CA GLN A 845 18.09 -7.25 -18.50
C GLN A 845 19.55 -6.84 -18.20
N ILE A 846 19.76 -5.67 -17.59
CA ILE A 846 21.10 -5.21 -17.16
C ILE A 846 21.57 -6.09 -15.99
N GLU A 847 22.76 -6.66 -16.12
CA GLU A 847 23.42 -7.52 -15.13
C GLU A 847 24.61 -6.78 -14.48
N ASP A 848 25.16 -7.36 -13.40
CA ASP A 848 26.27 -6.76 -12.63
C ASP A 848 27.53 -6.50 -13.47
N ASP A 849 27.72 -7.24 -14.57
CA ASP A 849 28.89 -7.13 -15.46
C ASP A 849 28.96 -5.80 -16.23
N LEU A 850 27.86 -5.03 -16.28
CA LEU A 850 27.78 -3.73 -16.93
C LEU A 850 27.89 -2.54 -15.98
N MET A 851 28.12 -2.77 -14.69
CA MET A 851 28.15 -1.69 -13.71
C MET A 851 29.31 -0.73 -13.93
N SER A 852 30.47 -1.22 -14.36
CA SER A 852 31.59 -0.35 -14.75
C SER A 852 31.21 0.59 -15.90
N ASP A 853 30.51 0.07 -16.90
CA ASP A 853 30.09 0.85 -18.08
C ASP A 853 28.97 1.84 -17.73
N LEU A 854 28.06 1.47 -16.85
CA LEU A 854 27.03 2.37 -16.31
C LEU A 854 27.69 3.51 -15.53
N CYS A 855 28.70 3.22 -14.71
CA CYS A 855 29.45 4.22 -13.96
C CYS A 855 30.22 5.17 -14.90
N GLU A 856 30.88 4.65 -15.94
CA GLU A 856 31.56 5.46 -16.96
C GLU A 856 30.57 6.36 -17.73
N MET A 857 29.38 5.84 -18.05
CA MET A 857 28.30 6.64 -18.65
C MET A 857 27.84 7.75 -17.71
N LEU A 858 27.70 7.46 -16.41
CA LEU A 858 27.33 8.47 -15.42
C LEU A 858 28.42 9.53 -15.29
N GLU A 859 29.71 9.15 -15.29
CA GLU A 859 30.86 10.09 -15.27
C GLU A 859 30.84 11.06 -16.45
N SER A 860 30.38 10.58 -17.61
CA SER A 860 30.27 11.40 -18.81
C SER A 860 29.00 12.27 -18.86
N SER A 861 27.99 11.98 -18.03
CA SER A 861 26.65 12.60 -18.06
C SER A 861 26.47 13.66 -16.95
N ASP A 862 27.02 14.85 -17.15
CA ASP A 862 27.05 15.94 -16.17
C ASP A 862 25.69 16.63 -15.92
N GLN A 863 24.74 16.50 -16.85
CA GLN A 863 23.39 17.08 -16.75
C GLN A 863 22.32 16.11 -16.22
N LEU A 864 22.64 14.84 -15.97
CA LEU A 864 21.66 13.83 -15.58
C LEU A 864 21.11 14.11 -14.17
N GLU A 865 19.80 14.34 -14.08
CA GLU A 865 19.06 14.65 -12.85
C GLU A 865 18.29 13.44 -12.31
N GLN A 866 17.90 12.50 -13.18
CA GLN A 866 17.12 11.31 -12.84
C GLN A 866 17.61 10.06 -13.60
N LEU A 867 17.79 8.96 -12.87
CA LEU A 867 18.10 7.64 -13.42
C LEU A 867 17.10 6.60 -12.89
N CYS A 868 16.55 5.78 -13.78
CA CYS A 868 15.78 4.59 -13.42
C CYS A 868 16.41 3.35 -14.06
N ILE A 869 16.81 2.40 -13.21
CA ILE A 869 17.33 1.08 -13.62
C ILE A 869 16.55 -0.03 -12.90
N SER A 870 15.29 0.24 -12.55
CA SER A 870 14.41 -0.71 -11.88
C SER A 870 14.13 -1.95 -12.74
N TYR A 871 13.85 -3.07 -12.08
CA TYR A 871 13.45 -4.36 -12.66
C TYR A 871 14.49 -4.94 -13.64
N ASN A 872 15.77 -4.67 -13.41
CA ASN A 872 16.89 -5.34 -14.07
C ASN A 872 17.43 -6.51 -13.22
N LYS A 873 18.44 -7.24 -13.72
CA LYS A 873 19.07 -8.38 -13.04
C LYS A 873 20.26 -7.96 -12.17
N LEU A 874 20.12 -6.83 -11.49
CA LEU A 874 21.13 -6.32 -10.57
C LEU A 874 21.08 -7.11 -9.26
N THR A 875 22.18 -7.11 -8.53
CA THR A 875 22.32 -7.73 -7.20
C THR A 875 22.83 -6.71 -6.17
N VAL A 876 23.12 -7.16 -4.94
CA VAL A 876 23.74 -6.32 -3.92
C VAL A 876 25.14 -5.83 -4.32
N ASN A 877 25.86 -6.56 -5.19
CA ASN A 877 27.19 -6.16 -5.66
C ASN A 877 27.13 -4.91 -6.54
N SER A 878 26.13 -4.81 -7.42
CA SER A 878 25.91 -3.62 -8.24
C SER A 878 25.60 -2.39 -7.39
N LEU A 879 24.91 -2.54 -6.25
CA LEU A 879 24.73 -1.42 -5.31
C LEU A 879 26.04 -0.94 -4.68
N GLN A 880 26.99 -1.83 -4.41
CA GLN A 880 28.29 -1.44 -3.87
C GLN A 880 29.09 -0.62 -4.91
N GLU A 881 29.11 -1.05 -6.17
CA GLU A 881 29.79 -0.30 -7.23
C GLU A 881 29.10 1.04 -7.50
N LEU A 882 27.77 1.05 -7.52
CA LEU A 882 26.99 2.28 -7.66
C LEU A 882 27.22 3.24 -6.49
N SER A 883 27.29 2.75 -5.24
CA SER A 883 27.58 3.59 -4.08
C SER A 883 28.97 4.23 -4.15
N GLN A 884 29.95 3.54 -4.74
CA GLN A 884 31.28 4.09 -4.98
C GLN A 884 31.26 5.17 -6.07
N CYS A 885 30.61 4.91 -7.20
CA CYS A 885 30.46 5.86 -8.30
C CYS A 885 29.73 7.16 -7.89
N LEU A 886 28.76 7.05 -6.98
CA LEU A 886 27.93 8.17 -6.53
C LEU A 886 28.53 8.97 -5.36
N LYS A 887 29.74 8.64 -4.88
CA LYS A 887 30.45 9.45 -3.86
C LYS A 887 30.91 10.80 -4.40
N GLU A 888 31.07 10.92 -5.71
CA GLU A 888 31.41 12.18 -6.36
C GLU A 888 30.17 13.08 -6.56
N PRO A 889 30.29 14.41 -6.36
CA PRO A 889 29.16 15.32 -6.46
C PRO A 889 28.63 15.42 -7.90
N ARG A 890 27.36 15.10 -8.10
CA ARG A 890 26.67 15.08 -9.40
C ARG A 890 25.32 15.82 -9.32
N LYS A 891 24.70 16.11 -10.46
CA LYS A 891 23.34 16.68 -10.53
C LYS A 891 22.21 15.67 -10.31
N LEU A 892 22.54 14.38 -10.15
CA LEU A 892 21.58 13.31 -9.96
C LEU A 892 20.82 13.49 -8.63
N THR A 893 19.54 13.80 -8.71
CA THR A 893 18.67 14.04 -7.56
C THR A 893 17.69 12.90 -7.28
N LYS A 894 17.41 12.08 -8.30
CA LYS A 894 16.46 10.98 -8.24
C LYS A 894 17.05 9.69 -8.79
N LEU A 895 16.87 8.60 -8.05
CA LEU A 895 17.31 7.27 -8.46
C LEU A 895 16.22 6.24 -8.14
N TYR A 896 15.83 5.44 -9.14
CA TYR A 896 14.83 4.37 -9.00
C TYR A 896 15.51 3.00 -9.16
N LEU A 897 15.36 2.15 -8.15
CA LEU A 897 16.04 0.86 -8.00
C LEU A 897 15.08 -0.30 -7.72
N ASP A 898 13.79 -0.15 -7.97
CA ASP A 898 12.78 -1.17 -7.64
C ASP A 898 13.09 -2.52 -8.32
N GLY A 899 12.68 -3.64 -7.73
CA GLY A 899 12.79 -4.96 -8.39
C GLY A 899 14.18 -5.61 -8.39
N ILE A 900 15.14 -5.07 -7.64
CA ILE A 900 16.42 -5.74 -7.39
C ILE A 900 16.27 -6.69 -6.19
N ALA A 901 16.63 -7.96 -6.37
CA ALA A 901 16.51 -8.98 -5.33
C ALA A 901 17.45 -8.70 -4.15
N GLU A 902 16.98 -8.98 -2.91
CA GLU A 902 17.79 -8.98 -1.67
C GLU A 902 18.18 -7.62 -1.04
N ILE A 903 17.50 -6.51 -1.36
CA ILE A 903 17.96 -5.17 -0.92
C ILE A 903 17.58 -4.74 0.49
N GLY A 904 16.54 -5.34 1.09
CA GLY A 904 15.98 -4.88 2.38
C GLY A 904 17.04 -4.74 3.48
N GLY A 905 17.59 -3.52 3.65
CA GLY A 905 18.57 -3.18 4.68
C GLY A 905 20.05 -3.17 4.29
N SER A 906 20.42 -3.20 3.00
CA SER A 906 21.85 -3.13 2.62
C SER A 906 22.52 -1.81 3.07
N GLU A 907 23.74 -1.90 3.60
CA GLU A 907 24.50 -0.72 4.03
C GLU A 907 24.79 0.22 2.85
N HIS A 908 25.01 -0.35 1.65
CA HIS A 908 25.23 0.37 0.40
C HIS A 908 24.01 1.21 -0.02
N LEU A 909 22.77 0.76 0.20
CA LEU A 909 21.57 1.57 -0.07
C LEU A 909 21.54 2.83 0.81
N LYS A 910 21.94 2.69 2.09
CA LYS A 910 22.06 3.84 3.00
C LYS A 910 23.18 4.79 2.56
N GLU A 911 24.27 4.28 2.00
CA GLU A 911 25.31 5.13 1.41
C GLU A 911 24.77 5.91 0.19
N ILE A 912 24.03 5.26 -0.69
CA ILE A 912 23.41 5.90 -1.86
C ILE A 912 22.41 6.99 -1.43
N GLN A 913 21.58 6.72 -0.41
CA GLN A 913 20.63 7.70 0.15
C GLN A 913 21.31 8.92 0.80
N LYS A 914 22.57 8.81 1.24
CA LYS A 914 23.35 9.97 1.70
C LYS A 914 23.76 10.87 0.53
N CYS A 915 24.00 10.29 -0.65
CA CYS A 915 24.40 11.02 -1.85
C CYS A 915 23.19 11.58 -2.63
N ILE A 916 22.06 10.85 -2.65
CA ILE A 916 20.87 11.18 -3.44
C ILE A 916 19.66 11.33 -2.52
N PRO A 917 19.01 12.51 -2.46
CA PRO A 917 17.89 12.76 -1.54
C PRO A 917 16.62 11.96 -1.83
N LEU A 918 16.38 11.59 -3.09
CA LEU A 918 15.17 10.89 -3.54
C LEU A 918 15.54 9.56 -4.19
N VAL A 919 15.76 8.54 -3.35
CA VAL A 919 15.91 7.15 -3.80
C VAL A 919 14.59 6.43 -3.62
N HIS A 920 14.01 5.96 -4.72
CA HIS A 920 12.82 5.12 -4.75
C HIS A 920 13.26 3.66 -4.90
N PHE A 921 12.66 2.78 -4.08
CA PHE A 921 13.01 1.37 -3.98
C PHE A 921 11.77 0.51 -3.75
#